data_AF-A0A431U8K4-F1
#
_entry.id   AF-A0A431U8K4-F1
#
_cell.length_a   1.000
_cell.length_b   1.000
_cell.length_c   1.000
_cell.angle_alpha   90.00
_cell.angle_beta   90.00
_cell.angle_gamma   90.00
#
_symmetry.space_group_name_H-M   'P 1'
#
loop_
_entity.id
_entity.type
_entity.pdbx_description
1 polymer ?
#
loop_
_entity_poly.entity_id
_entity_poly.type
_entity_poly.pdbx_seq_one_letter_code
_entity_poly.pdbx_strand_id
1 'polypeptide(L)'
;MATQAYYYIDNVALHAIDAGPDLNLTCGPQPNPPTLGGPPLPATANATYQWSPRYGLSNPTSPNPQVLQVGGTINYTLTVTINGQSFTDVVTVNGSGVCPCNHPYTHQGGPANSYQAAQHNAGNQPYEIGVAGQVTTIDISQSPYNGQVIFDGTYHVLGPVKFENGEAVLRQGTTFYFDADQPPSALLQPSCHSAIGINEYASRLYAGKESTLRLEGATLTSTCEQLWGGVTLISGGKLHLMPVSAQQSKRNEISHAYVGVLVEGYCSDAAQPEYYVHDTDIFNCRFGLFDVVRTQVVPGEGVQGCLFSSNPATMLAPFRPNANGGYYTETGIMLDGPGTSGLQLQYNTFDNLVKGAQVSGNGTTLRNNTFTRCYFFGVGVGAYLNGLTYSRQVTVRNNTITVPNDYFNANQINDSDVVAGIVLNEYSPTPITVFRNTISGAGSSPTATGKQQAGVISYNVDQVTIQGNAVGNLDHGLELQNVGGYACMACPSSPIIGTVVADNTLTGNSYGVYLKGNPQYAYVIPQIACNTLNNSSLSGINYGIFLASQTYLPDLGSNGYRNANLFVNALGTSPVWNEGGGSTTYWGYNGENTSNSGAGPGSLLSLNLIAPPNQVCNNRDYTAGLNRNGVTAQMVVDWQQQILRRQGPARERWQLEQEVLRYYHNGGRQAALETFVRTLPLFNDSAFYRLSFYLLDHYQRTGQAAARQSLRTYVLLYGSADAEVVQTLAYAEAMQRLAQARRGLSAADSLLLTQVAQSGGSLADAACMTLRLFHPGLRCGGGTLPPSLRAGSVATPARPRISGLYPNPAADQVRVRCTGLAGLCQVVVRDLRTGKVVGQVGVQSAGGEAQLDTSRIPAGLYACQLVQDGRVVGVERLQIAR
;
A
#
# COMPACT_ATOMS: atom_id res chain seq x y z
N MET A 1 -86.35 12.39 2.78
CA MET A 1 -85.38 11.39 2.28
C MET A 1 -84.54 12.09 1.23
N ALA A 2 -83.35 12.55 1.60
CA ALA A 2 -82.44 13.25 0.69
C ALA A 2 -81.21 12.36 0.49
N THR A 3 -81.05 11.89 -0.74
CA THR A 3 -79.94 11.09 -1.23
C THR A 3 -78.64 11.88 -1.12
N GLN A 4 -77.67 11.32 -0.39
CA GLN A 4 -76.26 11.73 -0.46
C GLN A 4 -75.75 11.44 -1.87
N ALA A 5 -75.38 12.48 -2.61
CA ALA A 5 -74.51 12.36 -3.76
C ALA A 5 -73.06 12.27 -3.26
N TYR A 6 -72.42 11.13 -3.50
CA TYR A 6 -70.97 11.01 -3.42
C TYR A 6 -70.38 11.65 -4.68
N TYR A 7 -69.53 12.66 -4.52
CA TYR A 7 -68.64 13.07 -5.60
C TYR A 7 -67.45 12.11 -5.61
N TYR A 8 -67.40 11.25 -6.63
CA TYR A 8 -66.18 10.56 -7.04
C TYR A 8 -65.31 11.61 -7.74
N ILE A 9 -64.16 11.96 -7.17
CA ILE A 9 -63.09 12.59 -7.96
C ILE A 9 -62.38 11.43 -8.65
N ASP A 10 -62.90 11.06 -9.82
CA ASP A 10 -62.16 10.28 -10.79
C ASP A 10 -61.29 11.25 -11.60
N ASN A 11 -60.01 10.95 -11.73
CA ASN A 11 -58.97 11.79 -12.38
C ASN A 11 -58.52 13.07 -11.66
N VAL A 12 -57.76 12.92 -10.57
CA VAL A 12 -56.47 13.62 -10.56
C VAL A 12 -55.58 12.77 -11.45
N ALA A 13 -55.30 13.26 -12.65
CA ALA A 13 -54.43 12.62 -13.62
C ALA A 13 -53.23 12.00 -12.89
N LEU A 14 -53.00 10.70 -13.12
CA LEU A 14 -51.68 10.11 -12.95
C LEU A 14 -50.70 11.15 -13.48
N HIS A 15 -49.90 11.75 -12.59
CA HIS A 15 -48.77 12.54 -13.02
C HIS A 15 -48.02 11.62 -13.97
N ALA A 16 -48.07 11.93 -15.27
CA ALA A 16 -47.27 11.22 -16.24
C ALA A 16 -45.84 11.43 -15.74
N ILE A 17 -45.25 10.36 -15.20
CA ILE A 17 -43.83 10.35 -14.92
C ILE A 17 -43.19 10.58 -16.26
N ASP A 18 -42.48 11.69 -16.37
CA ASP A 18 -41.96 12.20 -17.63
C ASP A 18 -40.44 12.23 -17.51
N ALA A 19 -39.78 11.38 -18.29
CA ALA A 19 -38.33 11.32 -18.41
C ALA A 19 -37.77 12.52 -19.22
N GLY A 20 -38.63 13.37 -19.74
CA GLY A 20 -38.29 14.50 -20.59
C GLY A 20 -38.20 14.11 -22.06
N PRO A 21 -38.06 15.10 -22.96
CA PRO A 21 -37.96 14.85 -24.38
C PRO A 21 -36.62 14.21 -24.75
N ASP A 22 -36.62 13.41 -25.82
CA ASP A 22 -35.40 12.87 -26.43
C ASP A 22 -34.39 13.99 -26.73
N LEU A 23 -33.12 13.74 -26.43
CA LEU A 23 -32.04 14.71 -26.62
C LEU A 23 -31.12 14.27 -27.75
N ASN A 24 -30.64 15.23 -28.54
CA ASN A 24 -29.57 15.00 -29.52
C ASN A 24 -28.34 15.80 -29.07
N LEU A 25 -27.31 15.11 -28.57
CA LEU A 25 -26.12 15.71 -27.96
C LEU A 25 -24.87 15.29 -28.68
N THR A 26 -23.82 16.11 -28.67
CA THR A 26 -22.51 15.69 -29.23
C THR A 26 -21.82 14.70 -28.30
N CYS A 27 -21.25 13.61 -28.82
CA CYS A 27 -20.57 12.61 -27.98
C CYS A 27 -19.37 13.19 -27.19
N GLY A 28 -19.14 12.71 -25.96
CA GLY A 28 -18.09 13.18 -25.05
C GLY A 28 -18.60 13.97 -23.84
N PRO A 29 -17.70 14.63 -23.08
CA PRO A 29 -18.09 15.51 -21.97
C PRO A 29 -18.94 16.68 -22.47
N GLN A 30 -20.03 16.98 -21.76
CA GLN A 30 -20.94 18.07 -22.13
C GLN A 30 -20.49 19.39 -21.50
N PRO A 31 -20.06 20.39 -22.28
CA PRO A 31 -19.65 21.70 -21.74
C PRO A 31 -20.82 22.44 -21.09
N ASN A 32 -22.04 22.21 -21.59
CA ASN A 32 -23.30 22.71 -21.08
C ASN A 32 -24.27 21.53 -20.90
N PRO A 33 -24.19 20.79 -19.77
CA PRO A 33 -24.90 19.53 -19.63
C PRO A 33 -26.41 19.76 -19.51
N PRO A 34 -27.23 19.19 -20.42
CA PRO A 34 -28.69 19.30 -20.35
C PRO A 34 -29.23 18.48 -19.18
N THR A 35 -30.44 18.82 -18.72
CA THR A 35 -31.08 18.13 -17.60
C THR A 35 -32.17 17.19 -18.11
N LEU A 36 -32.23 15.96 -17.60
CA LEU A 36 -33.29 15.00 -17.88
C LEU A 36 -34.49 15.17 -16.92
N GLY A 37 -35.61 14.56 -17.27
CA GLY A 37 -36.83 14.55 -16.47
C GLY A 37 -37.69 15.80 -16.66
N GLY A 38 -39.00 15.63 -16.43
CA GLY A 38 -39.97 16.70 -16.33
C GLY A 38 -39.95 17.40 -14.96
N PRO A 39 -40.88 18.34 -14.70
CA PRO A 39 -40.97 19.03 -13.42
C PRO A 39 -41.04 18.06 -12.23
N PRO A 40 -40.25 18.27 -11.15
CA PRO A 40 -40.26 17.38 -10.00
C PRO A 40 -41.65 17.36 -9.35
N LEU A 41 -42.01 16.22 -8.76
CA LEU A 41 -43.28 16.06 -8.06
C LEU A 41 -43.31 16.97 -6.82
N PRO A 42 -44.50 17.45 -6.39
CA PRO A 42 -44.62 18.20 -5.15
C PRO A 42 -44.02 17.42 -3.98
N ALA A 43 -43.33 18.13 -3.08
CA ALA A 43 -42.66 17.52 -1.91
C ALA A 43 -43.60 16.67 -1.02
N THR A 44 -44.92 16.86 -1.13
CA THR A 44 -45.94 16.10 -0.42
C THR A 44 -46.17 14.68 -0.96
N ALA A 45 -45.56 14.29 -2.09
CA ALA A 45 -45.82 13.02 -2.76
C ALA A 45 -45.01 11.81 -2.24
N ASN A 46 -44.03 11.98 -1.33
CA ASN A 46 -43.12 10.91 -0.89
C ASN A 46 -42.56 10.07 -2.05
N ALA A 47 -42.03 10.74 -3.08
CA ALA A 47 -41.49 10.10 -4.28
C ALA A 47 -39.98 9.83 -4.17
N THR A 48 -39.54 8.66 -4.64
CA THR A 48 -38.12 8.36 -4.86
C THR A 48 -37.85 8.14 -6.34
N TYR A 49 -36.73 8.68 -6.84
CA TYR A 49 -36.36 8.66 -8.26
C TYR A 49 -35.15 7.75 -8.48
N GLN A 50 -35.13 7.03 -9.60
CA GLN A 50 -34.01 6.21 -10.01
C GLN A 50 -33.89 6.18 -11.54
N TRP A 51 -32.74 6.56 -12.06
CA TRP A 51 -32.42 6.54 -13.48
C TRP A 51 -31.50 5.36 -13.83
N SER A 52 -31.79 4.68 -14.95
CA SER A 52 -30.97 3.58 -15.48
C SER A 52 -30.85 3.66 -17.00
N PRO A 53 -29.64 3.60 -17.60
CA PRO A 53 -28.35 3.48 -16.94
C PRO A 53 -27.96 4.77 -16.22
N ARG A 54 -27.07 4.69 -15.23
CA ARG A 54 -26.55 5.89 -14.53
C ARG A 54 -25.43 6.62 -15.27
N TYR A 55 -24.90 5.99 -16.32
CA TYR A 55 -23.73 6.47 -17.05
C TYR A 55 -23.95 7.89 -17.55
N GLY A 56 -22.96 8.77 -17.38
CA GLY A 56 -23.03 10.13 -17.86
C GLY A 56 -24.02 11.05 -17.13
N LEU A 57 -24.66 10.63 -16.03
CA LEU A 57 -25.56 11.49 -15.24
C LEU A 57 -24.87 12.08 -14.00
N SER A 58 -25.25 13.30 -13.61
CA SER A 58 -24.71 13.96 -12.40
C SER A 58 -25.17 13.33 -11.10
N ASN A 59 -26.42 12.87 -11.03
CA ASN A 59 -26.95 12.09 -9.89
C ASN A 59 -28.16 11.25 -10.33
N PRO A 60 -28.05 9.92 -10.49
CA PRO A 60 -29.14 9.07 -10.98
C PRO A 60 -30.31 8.91 -10.01
N THR A 61 -30.25 9.49 -8.81
CA THR A 61 -31.37 9.51 -7.83
C THR A 61 -32.04 10.88 -7.71
N SER A 62 -31.54 11.88 -8.45
CA SER A 62 -32.18 13.19 -8.56
C SER A 62 -33.41 13.09 -9.47
N PRO A 63 -34.50 13.82 -9.19
CA PRO A 63 -35.62 13.93 -10.14
C PRO A 63 -35.17 14.44 -11.50
N ASN A 64 -34.17 15.33 -11.52
CA ASN A 64 -33.67 15.99 -12.72
C ASN A 64 -32.13 15.94 -12.75
N PRO A 65 -31.52 14.84 -13.22
CA PRO A 65 -30.07 14.74 -13.36
C PRO A 65 -29.58 15.49 -14.60
N GLN A 66 -28.34 15.97 -14.55
CA GLN A 66 -27.66 16.54 -15.72
C GLN A 66 -26.91 15.46 -16.49
N VAL A 67 -26.95 15.49 -17.83
CA VAL A 67 -26.15 14.63 -18.70
C VAL A 67 -24.76 15.24 -18.87
N LEU A 68 -23.79 14.77 -18.09
CA LEU A 68 -22.40 15.19 -18.09
C LEU A 68 -21.58 14.56 -19.22
N GLN A 69 -21.96 13.38 -19.70
CA GLN A 69 -21.21 12.64 -20.71
C GLN A 69 -22.13 11.78 -21.60
N VAL A 70 -21.86 11.77 -22.91
CA VAL A 70 -22.66 11.04 -23.91
C VAL A 70 -21.77 10.06 -24.66
N GLY A 71 -22.04 8.76 -24.50
CA GLY A 71 -21.23 7.67 -25.05
C GLY A 71 -21.80 7.02 -26.30
N GLY A 72 -23.03 7.34 -26.72
CA GLY A 72 -23.79 6.64 -27.77
C GLY A 72 -25.23 7.12 -27.81
N THR A 73 -26.10 6.40 -28.51
CA THR A 73 -27.55 6.46 -28.23
C THR A 73 -27.82 5.69 -26.94
N ILE A 74 -28.28 6.39 -25.91
CA ILE A 74 -28.55 5.83 -24.58
C ILE A 74 -30.03 6.03 -24.25
N ASN A 75 -30.72 4.96 -23.87
CA ASN A 75 -32.09 5.03 -23.37
C ASN A 75 -32.04 5.09 -21.84
N TYR A 76 -32.36 6.24 -21.27
CA TYR A 76 -32.46 6.44 -19.84
C TYR A 76 -33.89 6.15 -19.38
N THR A 77 -34.05 5.08 -18.60
CA THR A 77 -35.30 4.72 -17.93
C THR A 77 -35.34 5.41 -16.57
N LEU A 78 -36.31 6.31 -16.39
CA LEU A 78 -36.73 6.89 -15.12
C LEU A 78 -37.68 5.92 -14.43
N THR A 79 -37.36 5.50 -13.21
CA THR A 79 -38.27 4.81 -12.29
C THR A 79 -38.60 5.74 -11.13
N VAL A 80 -39.88 6.00 -10.90
CA VAL A 80 -40.37 6.78 -9.75
C VAL A 80 -41.25 5.91 -8.89
N THR A 81 -40.92 5.81 -7.60
CA THR A 81 -41.74 5.09 -6.62
C THR A 81 -42.46 6.08 -5.73
N ILE A 82 -43.79 6.01 -5.70
CA ILE A 82 -44.68 6.87 -4.90
C ILE A 82 -45.51 5.96 -4.02
N ASN A 83 -45.40 6.10 -2.69
CA ASN A 83 -46.17 5.31 -1.72
C ASN A 83 -46.12 3.78 -1.99
N GLY A 84 -44.97 3.28 -2.45
CA GLY A 84 -44.74 1.85 -2.74
C GLY A 84 -45.15 1.38 -4.13
N GLN A 85 -45.70 2.24 -4.99
CA GLN A 85 -46.00 1.92 -6.39
C GLN A 85 -44.94 2.53 -7.32
N SER A 86 -44.39 1.72 -8.22
CA SER A 86 -43.36 2.13 -9.18
C SER A 86 -43.95 2.43 -10.55
N PHE A 87 -43.52 3.53 -11.13
CA PHE A 87 -43.85 4.00 -12.48
C PHE A 87 -42.56 4.19 -13.26
N THR A 88 -42.58 3.93 -14.56
CA THR A 88 -41.40 4.06 -15.42
C THR A 88 -41.69 4.88 -16.65
N ASP A 89 -40.69 5.67 -17.08
CA ASP A 89 -40.67 6.34 -18.37
C ASP A 89 -39.26 6.33 -18.97
N VAL A 90 -39.13 6.54 -20.28
CA VAL A 90 -37.85 6.44 -20.99
C VAL A 90 -37.59 7.69 -21.82
N VAL A 91 -36.38 8.23 -21.72
CA VAL A 91 -35.85 9.26 -22.63
C VAL A 91 -34.67 8.72 -23.42
N THR A 92 -34.65 8.99 -24.71
CA THR A 92 -33.55 8.63 -25.60
C THR A 92 -32.60 9.81 -25.74
N VAL A 93 -31.35 9.62 -25.33
CA VAL A 93 -30.27 10.57 -25.59
C VAL A 93 -29.45 10.04 -26.77
N ASN A 94 -29.64 10.63 -27.93
CA ASN A 94 -28.88 10.32 -29.13
C ASN A 94 -27.54 11.08 -29.14
N GLY A 95 -26.44 10.35 -29.21
CA GLY A 95 -25.14 10.90 -29.52
C GLY A 95 -25.00 11.21 -31.01
N SER A 96 -24.76 12.48 -31.35
CA SER A 96 -24.43 12.95 -32.69
C SER A 96 -22.91 13.17 -32.80
N GLY A 97 -22.34 12.76 -33.94
CA GLY A 97 -20.89 12.66 -34.13
C GLY A 97 -20.35 11.26 -33.81
N VAL A 98 -19.04 11.08 -34.00
CA VAL A 98 -18.35 9.83 -33.65
C VAL A 98 -18.37 9.66 -32.14
N CYS A 99 -19.23 8.78 -31.66
CA CYS A 99 -19.17 8.35 -30.27
C CYS A 99 -17.94 7.46 -30.09
N PRO A 100 -17.20 7.58 -28.96
CA PRO A 100 -15.99 6.79 -28.73
C PRO A 100 -16.19 5.27 -28.81
N CYS A 101 -17.43 4.78 -28.71
CA CYS A 101 -17.77 3.36 -28.82
C CYS A 101 -17.97 2.88 -30.27
N ASN A 102 -17.91 3.78 -31.25
CA ASN A 102 -17.82 3.41 -32.65
C ASN A 102 -16.94 4.46 -33.32
N HIS A 103 -15.64 4.44 -32.99
CA HIS A 103 -14.66 5.06 -33.87
C HIS A 103 -14.95 4.50 -35.28
N PRO A 104 -15.28 5.34 -36.29
CA PRO A 104 -15.27 4.90 -37.66
C PRO A 104 -13.80 4.63 -37.99
N TYR A 105 -13.34 3.44 -37.62
CA TYR A 105 -12.10 2.90 -38.11
C TYR A 105 -12.37 2.68 -39.60
N THR A 106 -11.73 3.49 -40.44
CA THR A 106 -11.59 3.08 -41.83
C THR A 106 -10.76 1.80 -41.81
N HIS A 107 -11.42 0.65 -41.99
CA HIS A 107 -10.79 -0.64 -42.25
C HIS A 107 -9.73 -0.45 -43.34
N GLN A 108 -8.48 -0.25 -42.93
CA GLN A 108 -7.33 -0.51 -43.77
C GLN A 108 -7.15 -2.00 -43.63
N GLY A 109 -7.78 -2.80 -44.50
CA GLY A 109 -7.77 -4.26 -44.42
C GLY A 109 -6.37 -4.80 -44.17
N GLY A 110 -6.06 -5.01 -42.89
CA GLY A 110 -4.79 -5.52 -42.40
C GLY A 110 -4.90 -7.03 -42.32
N PRO A 111 -3.83 -7.80 -42.61
CA PRO A 111 -3.92 -9.24 -42.51
C PRO A 111 -4.16 -9.59 -41.04
N ALA A 112 -5.25 -10.31 -40.77
CA ALA A 112 -5.69 -10.83 -39.47
C ALA A 112 -4.60 -11.55 -38.64
N ASN A 113 -3.43 -11.83 -39.25
CA ASN A 113 -2.42 -12.78 -38.78
C ASN A 113 -0.97 -12.28 -38.94
N SER A 114 -0.66 -10.99 -39.09
CA SER A 114 0.72 -10.58 -39.47
C SER A 114 1.38 -9.51 -38.59
N TYR A 115 2.64 -9.74 -38.29
CA TYR A 115 3.63 -8.80 -37.74
C TYR A 115 3.75 -7.48 -38.53
N GLN A 116 3.14 -7.38 -39.72
CA GLN A 116 3.07 -6.14 -40.52
C GLN A 116 2.30 -5.02 -39.80
N ALA A 117 1.39 -5.37 -38.87
CA ALA A 117 0.70 -4.41 -38.01
C ALA A 117 1.64 -3.57 -37.13
N ALA A 118 2.76 -4.16 -36.72
CA ALA A 118 3.77 -3.51 -35.87
C ALA A 118 4.83 -2.73 -36.67
N GLN A 119 4.73 -2.68 -37.99
CA GLN A 119 5.65 -1.92 -38.84
C GLN A 119 5.09 -0.57 -39.30
N HIS A 120 3.84 -0.27 -38.97
CA HIS A 120 3.26 1.04 -39.24
C HIS A 120 3.76 2.05 -38.21
N ASN A 121 4.46 3.09 -38.69
CA ASN A 121 4.41 4.39 -38.03
C ASN A 121 2.94 4.80 -38.05
N ALA A 122 2.21 4.55 -36.96
CA ALA A 122 0.83 4.98 -36.90
C ALA A 122 0.86 6.51 -36.99
N GLY A 123 0.43 7.04 -38.14
CA GLY A 123 0.05 8.43 -38.24
C GLY A 123 -1.19 8.70 -37.39
N ASN A 124 -1.95 9.74 -37.70
CA ASN A 124 -3.15 10.10 -36.93
C ASN A 124 -4.32 9.08 -37.00
N GLN A 125 -4.15 7.88 -37.56
CA GLN A 125 -5.22 6.89 -37.76
C GLN A 125 -4.92 5.58 -36.99
N PRO A 126 -5.88 5.05 -36.20
CA PRO A 126 -5.71 3.79 -35.47
C PRO A 126 -5.52 2.58 -36.39
N TYR A 127 -4.74 1.59 -35.96
CA TYR A 127 -4.54 0.31 -36.68
C TYR A 127 -5.25 -0.85 -35.97
N GLU A 128 -5.92 -1.72 -36.72
CA GLU A 128 -6.65 -2.88 -36.15
C GLU A 128 -5.72 -4.08 -35.92
N ILE A 129 -5.91 -4.77 -34.81
CA ILE A 129 -5.19 -6.00 -34.47
C ILE A 129 -6.16 -7.03 -33.92
N GLY A 130 -6.00 -8.28 -34.37
CA GLY A 130 -6.83 -9.39 -33.92
C GLY A 130 -8.10 -9.60 -34.75
N VAL A 131 -8.85 -10.64 -34.40
CA VAL A 131 -10.15 -10.98 -35.00
C VAL A 131 -11.16 -11.23 -33.88
N ALA A 132 -12.34 -10.61 -33.98
CA ALA A 132 -13.46 -10.82 -33.07
C ALA A 132 -13.76 -12.33 -32.89
N GLY A 133 -13.93 -12.74 -31.64
CA GLY A 133 -14.18 -14.14 -31.25
C GLY A 133 -13.03 -15.16 -31.50
N GLN A 134 -11.86 -14.76 -32.00
CA GLN A 134 -10.72 -15.66 -32.26
C GLN A 134 -9.44 -15.20 -31.56
N VAL A 135 -8.61 -16.14 -31.10
CA VAL A 135 -7.28 -15.82 -30.57
C VAL A 135 -6.32 -15.63 -31.75
N THR A 136 -5.83 -14.40 -31.91
CA THR A 136 -4.78 -14.08 -32.87
C THR A 136 -3.42 -14.27 -32.22
N THR A 137 -2.71 -15.31 -32.63
CA THR A 137 -1.34 -15.58 -32.19
C THR A 137 -0.32 -14.86 -33.08
N ILE A 138 0.58 -14.11 -32.47
CA ILE A 138 1.72 -13.42 -33.09
C ILE A 138 3.00 -14.11 -32.61
N ASP A 139 3.56 -14.94 -33.49
CA ASP A 139 4.87 -15.55 -33.30
C ASP A 139 5.97 -14.54 -33.65
N ILE A 140 6.57 -13.94 -32.61
CA ILE A 140 7.52 -12.83 -32.73
C ILE A 140 8.84 -13.29 -33.36
N SER A 141 9.16 -14.59 -33.31
CA SER A 141 10.37 -15.14 -33.93
C SER A 141 10.38 -14.97 -35.45
N GLN A 142 9.21 -14.79 -36.06
CA GLN A 142 9.05 -14.51 -37.49
C GLN A 142 9.26 -13.04 -37.85
N SER A 143 9.46 -12.16 -36.85
CA SER A 143 9.72 -10.74 -37.07
C SER A 143 11.12 -10.51 -37.67
N PRO A 144 11.26 -9.60 -38.65
CA PRO A 144 12.57 -9.25 -39.21
C PRO A 144 13.48 -8.50 -38.23
N TYR A 145 12.99 -8.10 -37.05
CA TYR A 145 13.76 -7.33 -36.06
C TYR A 145 14.37 -8.21 -34.96
N ASN A 146 15.00 -9.33 -35.33
CA ASN A 146 15.73 -10.21 -34.41
C ASN A 146 14.89 -10.67 -33.21
N GLY A 147 13.64 -11.11 -33.44
CA GLY A 147 12.76 -11.57 -32.37
C GLY A 147 12.16 -10.45 -31.52
N GLN A 148 12.04 -9.24 -32.06
CA GLN A 148 11.31 -8.14 -31.44
C GLN A 148 10.20 -7.61 -32.37
N VAL A 149 9.08 -7.18 -31.79
CA VAL A 149 7.97 -6.51 -32.46
C VAL A 149 7.68 -5.21 -31.70
N ILE A 150 7.66 -4.06 -32.38
CA ILE A 150 7.55 -2.75 -31.75
C ILE A 150 6.22 -2.10 -32.15
N PHE A 151 5.42 -1.68 -31.18
CA PHE A 151 4.17 -0.97 -31.39
C PHE A 151 4.35 0.51 -31.04
N ASP A 152 3.98 1.40 -31.97
CA ASP A 152 4.15 2.86 -31.87
C ASP A 152 2.91 3.57 -32.41
N GLY A 153 2.02 3.97 -31.48
CA GLY A 153 0.79 4.72 -31.76
C GLY A 153 -0.51 4.04 -31.31
N THR A 154 -1.63 4.31 -31.98
CA THR A 154 -2.95 3.86 -31.53
C THR A 154 -3.39 2.60 -32.25
N TYR A 155 -3.80 1.59 -31.48
CA TYR A 155 -4.28 0.30 -31.98
C TYR A 155 -5.66 -0.03 -31.43
N HIS A 156 -6.47 -0.66 -32.26
CA HIS A 156 -7.78 -1.18 -31.91
C HIS A 156 -7.74 -2.70 -31.93
N VAL A 157 -7.97 -3.32 -30.77
CA VAL A 157 -7.84 -4.75 -30.55
C VAL A 157 -9.22 -5.40 -30.63
N LEU A 158 -9.50 -6.09 -31.74
CA LEU A 158 -10.81 -6.64 -32.07
C LEU A 158 -11.13 -7.96 -31.35
N GLY A 159 -10.11 -8.65 -30.84
CA GLY A 159 -10.25 -9.93 -30.16
C GLY A 159 -8.99 -10.29 -29.38
N PRO A 160 -8.94 -11.47 -28.73
CA PRO A 160 -7.78 -11.86 -27.95
C PRO A 160 -6.50 -11.95 -28.80
N VAL A 161 -5.40 -11.35 -28.32
CA VAL A 161 -4.10 -11.34 -28.99
C VAL A 161 -3.08 -12.06 -28.11
N LYS A 162 -2.30 -12.97 -28.68
CA LYS A 162 -1.30 -13.77 -27.97
C LYS A 162 0.08 -13.61 -28.59
N PHE A 163 1.07 -13.22 -27.79
CA PHE A 163 2.48 -13.14 -28.20
C PHE A 163 3.24 -14.42 -27.82
N GLU A 164 4.09 -14.91 -28.72
CA GLU A 164 4.97 -16.07 -28.49
C GLU A 164 6.38 -15.82 -29.07
N ASN A 165 7.39 -16.48 -28.50
CA ASN A 165 8.78 -16.59 -29.02
C ASN A 165 9.48 -15.25 -29.36
N GLY A 166 9.50 -14.30 -28.44
CA GLY A 166 10.23 -13.04 -28.61
C GLY A 166 9.69 -11.87 -27.77
N GLU A 167 10.13 -10.64 -28.05
CA GLU A 167 9.77 -9.46 -27.27
C GLU A 167 8.79 -8.54 -28.03
N ALA A 168 7.61 -8.29 -27.47
CA ALA A 168 6.67 -7.28 -27.94
C ALA A 168 6.84 -6.00 -27.11
N VAL A 169 7.21 -4.88 -27.74
CA VAL A 169 7.48 -3.60 -27.08
C VAL A 169 6.44 -2.56 -27.47
N LEU A 170 5.66 -2.08 -26.50
CA LEU A 170 4.75 -0.95 -26.68
C LEU A 170 5.46 0.31 -26.19
N ARG A 171 5.82 1.18 -27.14
CA ARG A 171 6.55 2.42 -26.87
C ARG A 171 5.70 3.49 -26.19
N GLN A 172 6.36 4.57 -25.82
CA GLN A 172 5.73 5.71 -25.18
C GLN A 172 4.66 6.33 -26.07
N GLY A 173 3.47 6.51 -25.51
CA GLY A 173 2.34 7.08 -26.26
C GLY A 173 1.53 6.03 -27.01
N THR A 174 2.03 4.80 -27.14
CA THR A 174 1.26 3.68 -27.70
C THR A 174 0.02 3.43 -26.85
N THR A 175 -1.12 3.31 -27.51
CA THR A 175 -2.42 3.08 -26.86
C THR A 175 -3.12 1.92 -27.53
N PHE A 176 -3.46 0.89 -26.78
CA PHE A 176 -4.30 -0.21 -27.24
C PHE A 176 -5.70 -0.02 -26.65
N TYR A 177 -6.68 0.03 -27.53
CA TYR A 177 -8.09 0.04 -27.18
C TYR A 177 -8.70 -1.33 -27.47
N PHE A 178 -9.23 -2.00 -26.45
CA PHE A 178 -9.78 -3.36 -26.58
C PHE A 178 -11.30 -3.34 -26.70
N ASP A 179 -11.84 -4.04 -27.69
CA ASP A 179 -13.27 -4.34 -27.74
C ASP A 179 -13.65 -5.35 -26.68
N ALA A 180 -14.65 -5.01 -25.89
CA ALA A 180 -15.31 -5.96 -25.03
C ALA A 180 -16.30 -6.78 -25.88
N ASP A 181 -15.75 -7.74 -26.62
CA ASP A 181 -16.55 -8.61 -27.46
C ASP A 181 -17.33 -9.63 -26.61
N GLN A 182 -18.44 -10.15 -27.14
CA GLN A 182 -19.22 -11.19 -26.45
C GLN A 182 -18.33 -12.41 -26.19
N PRO A 183 -18.40 -13.06 -25.00
CA PRO A 183 -17.60 -14.24 -24.71
C PRO A 183 -17.73 -15.23 -25.87
N PRO A 184 -16.61 -15.73 -26.43
CA PRO A 184 -16.67 -16.64 -27.57
C PRO A 184 -17.58 -17.81 -27.20
N SER A 185 -18.60 -18.05 -28.02
CA SER A 185 -19.49 -19.19 -27.86
C SER A 185 -18.66 -20.47 -27.92
N ALA A 186 -18.35 -21.03 -26.75
CA ALA A 186 -17.94 -22.41 -26.50
C ALA A 186 -16.54 -22.92 -26.94
N LEU A 187 -15.61 -22.12 -27.50
CA LEU A 187 -14.46 -22.74 -28.21
C LEU A 187 -13.03 -22.62 -27.64
N LEU A 188 -12.76 -21.81 -26.61
CA LEU A 188 -11.39 -21.69 -26.09
C LEU A 188 -11.39 -21.55 -24.56
N GLN A 189 -11.92 -22.54 -23.85
CA GLN A 189 -11.72 -22.67 -22.41
C GLN A 189 -10.55 -23.63 -22.16
N PRO A 190 -9.36 -23.14 -21.77
CA PRO A 190 -8.41 -24.01 -21.10
C PRO A 190 -9.09 -24.47 -19.80
N SER A 191 -9.18 -25.78 -19.61
CA SER A 191 -9.90 -26.45 -18.53
C SER A 191 -9.56 -25.95 -17.11
N CYS A 192 -8.44 -25.27 -16.95
CA CYS A 192 -7.95 -24.69 -15.69
C CYS A 192 -8.57 -23.33 -15.30
N HIS A 193 -9.24 -22.59 -16.20
CA HIS A 193 -9.71 -21.23 -15.89
C HIS A 193 -11.07 -21.20 -15.14
N SER A 194 -11.79 -22.34 -15.10
CA SER A 194 -13.12 -22.44 -14.50
C SER A 194 -13.14 -22.19 -12.98
N ALA A 195 -12.03 -22.44 -12.29
CA ALA A 195 -11.95 -22.31 -10.83
C ALA A 195 -12.10 -20.86 -10.34
N ILE A 196 -11.81 -19.86 -11.18
CA ILE A 196 -11.74 -18.44 -10.77
C ILE A 196 -12.88 -17.59 -11.37
N GLY A 197 -13.78 -18.20 -12.16
CA GLY A 197 -14.91 -17.47 -12.78
C GLY A 197 -14.49 -16.34 -13.73
N ILE A 198 -13.27 -16.41 -14.28
CA ILE A 198 -12.69 -15.38 -15.16
C ILE A 198 -12.96 -15.63 -16.65
N ASN A 199 -13.78 -16.64 -16.98
CA ASN A 199 -13.99 -17.18 -18.33
C ASN A 199 -14.88 -16.33 -19.24
N GLU A 200 -15.43 -15.23 -18.73
CA GLU A 200 -16.55 -14.53 -19.38
C GLU A 200 -16.13 -13.39 -20.32
N TYR A 201 -14.82 -13.14 -20.51
CA TYR A 201 -14.33 -11.95 -21.23
C TYR A 201 -13.50 -12.32 -22.45
N ALA A 202 -13.97 -11.91 -23.64
CA ALA A 202 -13.42 -12.34 -24.93
C ALA A 202 -12.03 -11.75 -25.24
N SER A 203 -11.83 -10.45 -25.03
CA SER A 203 -10.58 -9.78 -25.45
C SER A 203 -9.56 -9.71 -24.33
N ARG A 204 -8.43 -10.41 -24.50
CA ARG A 204 -7.27 -10.43 -23.60
C ARG A 204 -5.98 -10.24 -24.39
N LEU A 205 -4.96 -9.76 -23.70
CA LEU A 205 -3.60 -9.70 -24.22
C LEU A 205 -2.76 -10.77 -23.51
N TYR A 206 -2.32 -11.80 -24.23
CA TYR A 206 -1.52 -12.88 -23.67
C TYR A 206 -0.03 -12.67 -23.96
N ALA A 207 0.80 -12.75 -22.93
CA ALA A 207 2.21 -13.08 -23.09
C ALA A 207 2.37 -14.58 -22.83
N GLY A 208 2.56 -15.32 -23.92
CA GLY A 208 2.67 -16.77 -23.94
C GLY A 208 4.12 -17.27 -23.91
N LYS A 209 4.31 -18.49 -24.44
CA LYS A 209 5.58 -19.21 -24.39
C LYS A 209 6.75 -18.37 -24.91
N GLU A 210 7.83 -18.32 -24.12
CA GLU A 210 9.10 -17.67 -24.47
C GLU A 210 8.91 -16.22 -24.98
N SER A 211 7.85 -15.54 -24.53
CA SER A 211 7.55 -14.18 -24.92
C SER A 211 7.77 -13.20 -23.77
N THR A 212 8.15 -11.98 -24.11
CA THR A 212 8.20 -10.85 -23.19
C THR A 212 7.32 -9.74 -23.73
N LEU A 213 6.28 -9.37 -22.98
CA LEU A 213 5.51 -8.16 -23.24
C LEU A 213 6.11 -7.01 -22.43
N ARG A 214 6.57 -5.97 -23.12
CA ARG A 214 7.21 -4.81 -22.52
C ARG A 214 6.40 -3.56 -22.81
N LEU A 215 6.01 -2.83 -21.77
CA LEU A 215 5.34 -1.53 -21.91
C LEU A 215 6.25 -0.43 -21.39
N GLU A 216 6.38 0.60 -22.21
CA GLU A 216 7.20 1.77 -21.96
C GLU A 216 6.29 3.00 -22.09
N GLY A 217 5.56 3.40 -21.05
CA GLY A 217 4.66 4.56 -21.09
C GLY A 217 3.49 4.38 -22.03
N ALA A 218 3.02 3.13 -22.17
CA ALA A 218 1.90 2.74 -23.00
C ALA A 218 0.60 2.66 -22.20
N THR A 219 -0.53 2.81 -22.89
CA THR A 219 -1.88 2.76 -22.30
C THR A 219 -2.64 1.55 -22.86
N LEU A 220 -3.16 0.69 -22.00
CA LEU A 220 -4.09 -0.40 -22.34
C LEU A 220 -5.45 -0.10 -21.70
N THR A 221 -6.51 -0.01 -22.49
CA THR A 221 -7.87 0.30 -21.99
C THR A 221 -8.96 -0.28 -22.88
N SER A 222 -10.19 -0.39 -22.38
CA SER A 222 -11.36 -0.74 -23.19
C SER A 222 -11.76 0.41 -24.14
N THR A 223 -12.34 0.06 -25.30
CA THR A 223 -13.08 0.97 -26.21
C THR A 223 -14.51 1.27 -25.76
N CYS A 224 -15.13 0.35 -25.01
CA CYS A 224 -16.60 0.24 -24.92
C CYS A 224 -17.16 0.57 -23.53
N GLU A 225 -18.47 0.33 -23.32
CA GLU A 225 -19.11 0.33 -21.98
C GLU A 225 -18.75 -0.90 -21.14
N GLN A 226 -17.94 -1.82 -21.68
CA GLN A 226 -17.65 -3.10 -21.06
C GLN A 226 -16.15 -3.28 -20.75
N LEU A 227 -15.82 -3.94 -19.64
CA LEU A 227 -14.47 -4.31 -19.23
C LEU A 227 -13.90 -5.32 -20.24
N TRP A 228 -12.64 -5.12 -20.65
CA TRP A 228 -11.89 -6.13 -21.37
C TRP A 228 -11.26 -7.13 -20.39
N GLY A 229 -10.73 -8.25 -20.86
CA GLY A 229 -10.26 -9.33 -19.98
C GLY A 229 -8.95 -9.04 -19.24
N GLY A 230 -8.06 -8.20 -19.78
CA GLY A 230 -6.77 -7.87 -19.18
C GLY A 230 -5.53 -8.45 -19.86
N VAL A 231 -4.37 -8.18 -19.26
CA VAL A 231 -3.10 -8.84 -19.62
C VAL A 231 -3.02 -10.18 -18.89
N THR A 232 -2.74 -11.27 -19.60
CA THR A 232 -2.64 -12.62 -19.02
C THR A 232 -1.27 -13.23 -19.34
N LEU A 233 -0.57 -13.73 -18.32
CA LEU A 233 0.71 -14.42 -18.45
C LEU A 233 0.52 -15.93 -18.35
N ILE A 234 0.96 -16.64 -19.39
CA ILE A 234 0.85 -18.10 -19.51
C ILE A 234 2.15 -18.70 -20.05
N SER A 235 2.37 -20.00 -19.78
CA SER A 235 3.45 -20.80 -20.39
C SER A 235 4.87 -20.18 -20.30
N GLY A 236 5.20 -19.53 -19.18
CA GLY A 236 6.51 -18.88 -18.99
C GLY A 236 6.65 -17.49 -19.63
N GLY A 237 5.55 -16.88 -20.07
CA GLY A 237 5.53 -15.51 -20.55
C GLY A 237 5.96 -14.50 -19.49
N LYS A 238 6.58 -13.41 -19.94
CA LYS A 238 7.14 -12.35 -19.09
C LYS A 238 6.43 -11.02 -19.32
N LEU A 239 6.20 -10.27 -18.24
CA LEU A 239 5.67 -8.91 -18.32
C LEU A 239 6.66 -7.90 -17.73
N HIS A 240 7.09 -6.94 -18.54
CA HIS A 240 8.00 -5.88 -18.16
C HIS A 240 7.29 -4.53 -18.29
N LEU A 241 6.75 -4.00 -17.20
CA LEU A 241 6.20 -2.64 -17.17
C LEU A 241 7.28 -1.74 -16.59
N MET A 242 7.99 -1.02 -17.46
CA MET A 242 9.12 -0.19 -17.07
C MET A 242 8.85 1.28 -17.41
N PRO A 243 9.33 2.23 -16.59
CA PRO A 243 9.26 3.63 -16.96
C PRO A 243 10.14 3.92 -18.19
N VAL A 244 9.65 4.78 -19.09
CA VAL A 244 10.39 5.27 -20.27
C VAL A 244 11.42 6.29 -19.84
N SER A 245 12.39 5.85 -19.05
CA SER A 245 13.47 6.69 -18.54
C SER A 245 13.04 7.80 -17.57
N ALA A 246 13.95 8.22 -16.68
CA ALA A 246 13.66 9.20 -15.64
C ALA A 246 13.37 10.64 -16.14
N GLN A 247 13.40 10.89 -17.46
CA GLN A 247 13.15 12.23 -18.04
C GLN A 247 11.76 12.39 -18.67
N GLN A 248 11.00 11.31 -18.85
CA GLN A 248 9.67 11.37 -19.43
C GLN A 248 8.61 11.02 -18.38
N SER A 249 7.55 11.83 -18.36
CA SER A 249 6.53 11.85 -17.31
C SER A 249 5.41 10.83 -17.49
N LYS A 250 5.42 10.04 -18.58
CA LYS A 250 4.28 9.16 -18.89
C LYS A 250 4.49 7.78 -18.28
N ARG A 251 3.65 7.45 -17.30
CA ARG A 251 3.54 6.14 -16.67
C ARG A 251 2.87 5.15 -17.62
N ASN A 252 3.06 3.86 -17.37
CA ASN A 252 2.23 2.84 -18.01
C ASN A 252 0.82 2.93 -17.42
N GLU A 253 -0.20 2.68 -18.23
CA GLU A 253 -1.59 2.69 -17.80
C GLU A 253 -2.28 1.39 -18.22
N ILE A 254 -2.93 0.72 -17.27
CA ILE A 254 -3.82 -0.42 -17.52
C ILE A 254 -5.15 -0.10 -16.86
N SER A 255 -6.22 0.00 -17.65
CA SER A 255 -7.51 0.40 -17.10
C SER A 255 -8.70 -0.31 -17.70
N HIS A 256 -9.80 -0.26 -16.95
CA HIS A 256 -11.10 -0.81 -17.34
C HIS A 256 -11.02 -2.29 -17.77
N ALA A 257 -10.20 -3.08 -17.07
CA ALA A 257 -10.06 -4.51 -17.29
C ALA A 257 -10.81 -5.31 -16.22
N TYR A 258 -11.18 -6.55 -16.49
CA TYR A 258 -11.64 -7.45 -15.45
C TYR A 258 -10.49 -7.77 -14.49
N VAL A 259 -9.35 -8.23 -15.00
CA VAL A 259 -8.10 -8.30 -14.23
C VAL A 259 -7.07 -7.47 -14.97
N GLY A 260 -6.45 -6.45 -14.36
CA GLY A 260 -5.42 -5.65 -15.05
C GLY A 260 -4.26 -6.51 -15.52
N VAL A 261 -3.68 -7.28 -14.60
CA VAL A 261 -2.64 -8.28 -14.86
C VAL A 261 -3.00 -9.60 -14.17
N LEU A 262 -3.17 -10.66 -14.94
CA LEU A 262 -3.41 -12.02 -14.46
C LEU A 262 -2.17 -12.88 -14.69
N VAL A 263 -1.72 -13.57 -13.66
CA VAL A 263 -0.58 -14.48 -13.72
C VAL A 263 -1.05 -15.89 -13.39
N GLU A 264 -1.00 -16.78 -14.39
CA GLU A 264 -1.54 -18.13 -14.27
C GLU A 264 -0.43 -19.19 -14.14
N GLY A 265 -0.31 -19.81 -12.97
CA GLY A 265 0.62 -20.92 -12.75
C GLY A 265 0.03 -22.32 -13.03
N TYR A 266 -1.31 -22.46 -13.06
CA TYR A 266 -1.99 -23.77 -13.20
C TYR A 266 -1.94 -24.38 -14.59
N CYS A 267 -1.87 -23.54 -15.62
CA CYS A 267 -2.12 -23.94 -17.01
C CYS A 267 -0.84 -24.11 -17.82
N SER A 268 0.33 -23.84 -17.24
CA SER A 268 1.59 -23.79 -17.96
C SER A 268 2.35 -25.11 -17.90
N ASP A 269 3.08 -25.39 -18.98
CA ASP A 269 4.26 -26.26 -18.98
C ASP A 269 5.24 -25.87 -17.85
N ALA A 270 6.32 -26.64 -17.63
CA ALA A 270 7.26 -26.45 -16.51
C ALA A 270 7.82 -25.02 -16.29
N ALA A 271 7.70 -24.11 -17.26
CA ALA A 271 8.13 -22.72 -17.17
C ALA A 271 7.09 -21.81 -16.48
N GLN A 272 7.46 -21.22 -15.35
CA GLN A 272 6.63 -20.30 -14.58
C GLN A 272 6.63 -18.89 -15.20
N PRO A 273 5.49 -18.19 -15.27
CA PRO A 273 5.45 -16.80 -15.72
C PRO A 273 6.15 -15.83 -14.75
N GLU A 274 6.68 -14.74 -15.30
CA GLU A 274 7.44 -13.71 -14.55
C GLU A 274 6.83 -12.31 -14.77
N TYR A 275 6.83 -11.45 -13.74
CA TYR A 275 6.46 -10.04 -13.92
C TYR A 275 7.30 -9.05 -13.12
N TYR A 276 7.53 -7.91 -13.75
CA TYR A 276 8.25 -6.76 -13.22
C TYR A 276 7.38 -5.54 -13.48
N VAL A 277 6.56 -5.17 -12.48
CA VAL A 277 5.52 -4.14 -12.65
C VAL A 277 5.96 -2.87 -11.92
N HIS A 278 6.53 -1.92 -12.66
CA HIS A 278 7.09 -0.70 -12.11
C HIS A 278 6.40 0.55 -12.65
N ASP A 279 6.12 1.51 -11.77
CA ASP A 279 5.61 2.85 -12.10
C ASP A 279 4.36 2.84 -13.00
N THR A 280 3.47 1.86 -12.81
CA THR A 280 2.23 1.67 -13.60
C THR A 280 1.01 2.17 -12.83
N ASP A 281 0.11 2.87 -13.52
CA ASP A 281 -1.23 3.20 -13.05
C ASP A 281 -2.20 2.09 -13.48
N ILE A 282 -2.75 1.36 -12.53
CA ILE A 282 -3.74 0.29 -12.74
C ILE A 282 -5.05 0.72 -12.09
N PHE A 283 -6.07 1.04 -12.89
CA PHE A 283 -7.30 1.62 -12.35
C PHE A 283 -8.59 1.19 -13.04
N ASN A 284 -9.70 1.25 -12.29
CA ASN A 284 -11.02 0.78 -12.74
C ASN A 284 -11.03 -0.69 -13.20
N CYS A 285 -10.09 -1.51 -12.69
CA CYS A 285 -10.08 -2.95 -12.95
C CYS A 285 -10.92 -3.67 -11.89
N ARG A 286 -11.48 -4.88 -12.08
CA ARG A 286 -12.05 -5.62 -10.92
C ARG A 286 -10.95 -6.08 -9.97
N PHE A 287 -9.88 -6.65 -10.53
CA PHE A 287 -8.63 -6.93 -9.84
C PHE A 287 -7.51 -6.16 -10.53
N GLY A 288 -6.67 -5.43 -9.79
CA GLY A 288 -5.54 -4.72 -10.41
C GLY A 288 -4.48 -5.70 -10.91
N LEU A 289 -3.93 -6.49 -10.00
CA LEU A 289 -3.04 -7.61 -10.29
C LEU A 289 -3.52 -8.85 -9.53
N PHE A 290 -3.58 -9.98 -10.21
CA PHE A 290 -3.98 -11.26 -9.64
C PHE A 290 -2.97 -12.33 -10.02
N ASP A 291 -2.24 -12.83 -9.02
CA ASP A 291 -1.23 -13.88 -9.16
C ASP A 291 -1.74 -15.17 -8.51
N VAL A 292 -1.99 -16.19 -9.33
CA VAL A 292 -2.66 -17.42 -8.91
C VAL A 292 -1.75 -18.63 -9.13
N VAL A 293 -1.37 -19.24 -8.00
CA VAL A 293 -0.79 -20.59 -7.91
C VAL A 293 0.47 -20.76 -8.76
N ARG A 294 1.34 -19.75 -8.71
CA ARG A 294 2.76 -19.96 -9.03
C ARG A 294 3.42 -20.84 -7.99
N THR A 295 4.46 -21.55 -8.40
CA THR A 295 5.26 -22.42 -7.53
C THR A 295 6.58 -21.78 -7.11
N GLN A 296 7.10 -20.85 -7.92
CA GLN A 296 8.37 -20.16 -7.70
C GLN A 296 8.30 -18.71 -8.22
N VAL A 297 9.03 -17.81 -7.56
CA VAL A 297 9.26 -16.43 -7.98
C VAL A 297 10.72 -16.29 -8.37
N VAL A 298 11.00 -15.61 -9.47
CA VAL A 298 12.37 -15.30 -9.90
C VAL A 298 12.90 -14.10 -9.11
N PRO A 299 14.17 -14.12 -8.64
CA PRO A 299 14.75 -12.98 -7.96
C PRO A 299 14.67 -11.68 -8.80
N GLY A 300 14.12 -10.62 -8.20
CA GLY A 300 13.92 -9.33 -8.86
C GLY A 300 12.48 -9.06 -9.31
N GLU A 301 11.62 -10.08 -9.34
CA GLU A 301 10.19 -9.90 -9.56
C GLU A 301 9.53 -9.08 -8.44
N GLY A 302 8.48 -8.36 -8.80
CA GLY A 302 7.73 -7.58 -7.84
C GLY A 302 6.88 -6.49 -8.45
N VAL A 303 6.26 -5.73 -7.55
CA VAL A 303 5.42 -4.58 -7.89
C VAL A 303 5.97 -3.37 -7.15
N GLN A 304 6.38 -2.35 -7.91
CA GLN A 304 7.02 -1.17 -7.35
C GLN A 304 6.44 0.14 -7.90
N GLY A 305 6.20 1.11 -7.02
CA GLY A 305 5.84 2.47 -7.43
C GLY A 305 4.48 2.58 -8.14
N CYS A 306 3.65 1.53 -8.12
CA CYS A 306 2.40 1.48 -8.87
C CYS A 306 1.25 2.18 -8.13
N LEU A 307 0.28 2.69 -8.87
CA LEU A 307 -0.99 3.17 -8.34
C LEU A 307 -2.08 2.15 -8.66
N PHE A 308 -2.79 1.67 -7.64
CA PHE A 308 -3.99 0.87 -7.76
C PHE A 308 -5.17 1.70 -7.30
N SER A 309 -6.12 1.98 -8.20
CA SER A 309 -7.27 2.80 -7.82
C SER A 309 -8.57 2.45 -8.53
N SER A 310 -9.70 2.88 -7.97
CA SER A 310 -11.00 2.80 -8.64
C SER A 310 -11.66 4.17 -8.64
N ASN A 311 -12.43 4.47 -9.69
CA ASN A 311 -13.39 5.54 -9.71
C ASN A 311 -14.74 4.99 -10.19
N PRO A 312 -15.73 4.84 -9.30
CA PRO A 312 -17.01 4.19 -9.60
C PRO A 312 -17.82 4.92 -10.66
N ALA A 313 -17.61 6.24 -10.80
CA ALA A 313 -18.26 7.05 -11.82
C ALA A 313 -17.76 6.74 -13.24
N THR A 314 -16.55 6.20 -13.36
CA THR A 314 -15.89 5.89 -14.63
C THR A 314 -15.73 4.38 -14.87
N MET A 315 -16.11 3.53 -13.92
CA MET A 315 -16.00 2.08 -14.09
C MET A 315 -17.05 1.57 -15.10
N LEU A 316 -16.58 0.78 -16.05
CA LEU A 316 -17.41 0.18 -17.10
C LEU A 316 -18.19 -1.05 -16.58
N ALA A 317 -19.29 -1.41 -17.26
CA ALA A 317 -19.95 -2.73 -17.15
C ALA A 317 -18.99 -3.81 -17.74
N PRO A 318 -19.27 -5.11 -17.96
CA PRO A 318 -20.38 -5.92 -17.54
C PRO A 318 -20.02 -6.48 -16.17
N PHE A 319 -20.46 -5.77 -15.15
CA PHE A 319 -20.61 -6.38 -13.86
C PHE A 319 -22.07 -6.79 -13.80
N ARG A 320 -22.36 -8.09 -13.95
CA ARG A 320 -23.58 -8.58 -13.30
C ARG A 320 -23.33 -8.23 -11.85
N PRO A 321 -24.13 -7.33 -11.25
CA PRO A 321 -24.10 -7.29 -9.81
C PRO A 321 -24.28 -8.76 -9.39
N ASN A 322 -23.41 -9.25 -8.51
CA ASN A 322 -23.87 -10.27 -7.58
C ASN A 322 -25.27 -9.83 -7.08
N ALA A 323 -26.10 -10.70 -6.51
CA ALA A 323 -27.42 -10.27 -6.00
C ALA A 323 -27.40 -8.98 -5.11
N ASN A 324 -26.20 -8.53 -4.71
CA ASN A 324 -25.84 -7.37 -3.92
C ASN A 324 -25.32 -6.11 -4.69
N GLY A 325 -25.37 -6.01 -6.03
CA GLY A 325 -25.51 -4.68 -6.67
C GLY A 325 -24.29 -3.78 -6.93
N GLY A 326 -23.02 -4.17 -6.74
CA GLY A 326 -21.93 -3.15 -6.74
C GLY A 326 -20.90 -3.14 -7.87
N TYR A 327 -20.14 -2.04 -7.95
CA TYR A 327 -19.42 -1.53 -9.13
C TYR A 327 -18.04 -0.93 -8.79
N TYR A 328 -17.07 -1.75 -8.36
CA TYR A 328 -15.76 -1.25 -7.91
C TYR A 328 -14.61 -2.21 -8.25
N THR A 329 -13.39 -1.68 -8.31
CA THR A 329 -12.19 -2.51 -8.11
C THR A 329 -12.28 -3.18 -6.74
N GLU A 330 -12.47 -4.49 -6.78
CA GLU A 330 -12.62 -5.33 -5.61
C GLU A 330 -11.28 -5.40 -4.86
N THR A 331 -10.18 -5.63 -5.57
CA THR A 331 -8.87 -5.80 -4.95
C THR A 331 -7.77 -5.19 -5.81
N GLY A 332 -6.91 -4.37 -5.23
CA GLY A 332 -5.73 -3.82 -5.92
C GLY A 332 -4.74 -4.92 -6.32
N ILE A 333 -4.21 -5.65 -5.35
CA ILE A 333 -3.35 -6.83 -5.58
C ILE A 333 -3.92 -8.04 -4.86
N MET A 334 -4.04 -9.16 -5.55
CA MET A 334 -4.37 -10.46 -4.98
C MET A 334 -3.27 -11.47 -5.30
N LEU A 335 -2.60 -11.96 -4.26
CA LEU A 335 -1.63 -13.06 -4.37
C LEU A 335 -2.22 -14.29 -3.69
N ASP A 336 -2.58 -15.29 -4.48
CA ASP A 336 -3.18 -16.53 -4.00
C ASP A 336 -2.32 -17.73 -4.42
N GLY A 337 -1.58 -18.31 -3.48
CA GLY A 337 -0.87 -19.56 -3.69
C GLY A 337 0.43 -19.70 -2.88
N PRO A 338 0.90 -20.93 -2.67
CA PRO A 338 2.09 -21.20 -1.87
C PRO A 338 3.40 -20.73 -2.52
N GLY A 339 3.46 -20.56 -3.84
CA GLY A 339 4.70 -20.28 -4.56
C GLY A 339 4.91 -18.83 -5.00
N THR A 340 4.15 -17.87 -4.48
CA THR A 340 4.47 -16.42 -4.55
C THR A 340 5.64 -16.03 -3.62
N SER A 341 6.58 -16.97 -3.41
CA SER A 341 7.58 -16.90 -2.37
C SER A 341 8.63 -15.83 -2.64
N GLY A 342 8.85 -14.90 -1.71
CA GLY A 342 9.88 -13.86 -1.81
C GLY A 342 9.48 -12.62 -2.62
N LEU A 343 8.24 -12.54 -3.11
CA LEU A 343 7.76 -11.39 -3.88
C LEU A 343 7.83 -10.09 -3.05
N GLN A 344 8.30 -9.01 -3.68
CA GLN A 344 8.41 -7.68 -3.07
C GLN A 344 7.31 -6.75 -3.59
N LEU A 345 6.46 -6.26 -2.69
CA LEU A 345 5.48 -5.21 -2.98
C LEU A 345 5.92 -3.92 -2.28
N GLN A 346 6.40 -2.94 -3.03
CA GLN A 346 7.02 -1.76 -2.45
C GLN A 346 6.67 -0.41 -3.09
N TYR A 347 6.53 0.62 -2.27
CA TYR A 347 6.26 1.99 -2.74
C TYR A 347 4.98 2.15 -3.58
N ASN A 348 4.04 1.21 -3.47
CA ASN A 348 2.78 1.28 -4.19
C ASN A 348 1.76 2.13 -3.43
N THR A 349 0.81 2.71 -4.17
CA THR A 349 -0.33 3.44 -3.61
C THR A 349 -1.61 2.69 -3.96
N PHE A 350 -2.46 2.46 -2.97
CA PHE A 350 -3.75 1.82 -3.08
C PHE A 350 -4.81 2.82 -2.64
N ASP A 351 -5.72 3.18 -3.53
CA ASP A 351 -6.66 4.28 -3.27
C ASP A 351 -8.07 4.00 -3.79
N ASN A 352 -9.09 4.20 -2.95
CA ASN A 352 -10.50 4.05 -3.29
C ASN A 352 -10.85 2.62 -3.77
N LEU A 353 -10.47 1.61 -3.00
CA LEU A 353 -10.63 0.18 -3.31
C LEU A 353 -11.50 -0.50 -2.26
N VAL A 354 -12.13 -1.64 -2.56
CA VAL A 354 -12.73 -2.46 -1.49
C VAL A 354 -11.61 -3.08 -0.65
N LYS A 355 -10.62 -3.73 -1.30
CA LYS A 355 -9.43 -4.33 -0.67
C LYS A 355 -8.17 -3.74 -1.31
N GLY A 356 -7.19 -3.34 -0.50
CA GLY A 356 -5.91 -2.85 -1.01
C GLY A 356 -5.05 -3.98 -1.58
N ALA A 357 -4.34 -4.70 -0.73
CA ALA A 357 -3.53 -5.85 -1.09
C ALA A 357 -3.91 -7.07 -0.24
N GLN A 358 -4.39 -8.14 -0.89
CA GLN A 358 -4.59 -9.44 -0.27
C GLN A 358 -3.44 -10.36 -0.67
N VAL A 359 -2.67 -10.82 0.30
CA VAL A 359 -1.41 -11.52 0.06
C VAL A 359 -1.37 -12.88 0.76
N SER A 360 -0.76 -13.83 0.07
CA SER A 360 -0.29 -15.09 0.63
C SER A 360 1.09 -15.42 0.06
N GLY A 361 1.74 -16.47 0.58
CA GLY A 361 3.02 -16.98 0.05
C GLY A 361 4.14 -17.11 1.07
N ASN A 362 5.30 -17.63 0.65
CA ASN A 362 6.46 -17.83 1.51
C ASN A 362 7.49 -16.66 1.46
N GLY A 363 7.62 -15.83 2.47
CA GLY A 363 8.60 -14.72 2.46
C GLY A 363 8.15 -13.47 1.69
N THR A 364 6.86 -13.39 1.34
CA THR A 364 6.25 -12.21 0.71
C THR A 364 6.41 -10.99 1.62
N THR A 365 6.90 -9.88 1.06
CA THR A 365 7.13 -8.64 1.82
C THR A 365 6.38 -7.45 1.24
N LEU A 366 5.59 -6.79 2.08
CA LEU A 366 4.91 -5.53 1.78
C LEU A 366 5.63 -4.42 2.54
N ARG A 367 6.30 -3.52 1.82
CA ARG A 367 7.05 -2.43 2.45
C ARG A 367 6.84 -1.06 1.84
N ASN A 368 6.76 -0.03 2.68
CA ASN A 368 6.69 1.37 2.23
C ASN A 368 5.52 1.67 1.27
N ASN A 369 4.41 0.93 1.36
CA ASN A 369 3.22 1.20 0.56
C ASN A 369 2.28 2.17 1.29
N THR A 370 1.41 2.84 0.54
CA THR A 370 0.37 3.73 1.05
C THR A 370 -0.99 3.18 0.70
N PHE A 371 -1.88 3.09 1.70
CA PHE A 371 -3.26 2.64 1.54
C PHE A 371 -4.19 3.73 2.04
N THR A 372 -5.07 4.23 1.17
CA THR A 372 -6.08 5.25 1.48
C THR A 372 -7.43 4.80 0.96
N ARG A 373 -8.50 5.03 1.71
CA ARG A 373 -9.87 4.71 1.27
C ARG A 373 -10.01 3.25 0.79
N CYS A 374 -9.48 2.31 1.58
CA CYS A 374 -9.75 0.89 1.41
C CYS A 374 -10.93 0.49 2.31
N TYR A 375 -12.09 0.21 1.73
CA TYR A 375 -13.36 0.14 2.47
C TYR A 375 -13.64 -1.18 3.18
N PHE A 376 -12.80 -2.20 2.99
CA PHE A 376 -12.82 -3.43 3.77
C PHE A 376 -11.50 -3.61 4.52
N PHE A 377 -10.38 -3.69 3.78
CA PHE A 377 -9.06 -3.61 4.40
C PHE A 377 -7.97 -3.04 3.50
N GLY A 378 -6.96 -2.43 4.11
CA GLY A 378 -5.72 -2.03 3.42
C GLY A 378 -4.89 -3.24 3.03
N VAL A 379 -4.50 -4.06 4.02
CA VAL A 379 -3.72 -5.28 3.80
C VAL A 379 -4.45 -6.49 4.39
N GLY A 380 -4.65 -7.53 3.60
CA GLY A 380 -5.14 -8.84 4.06
C GLY A 380 -4.04 -9.88 3.92
N VAL A 381 -3.71 -10.59 4.99
CA VAL A 381 -2.81 -11.75 4.96
C VAL A 381 -3.67 -13.00 5.07
N GLY A 382 -3.61 -13.84 4.05
CA GLY A 382 -4.50 -14.99 3.86
C GLY A 382 -5.43 -14.81 2.66
N ALA A 383 -5.36 -15.76 1.71
CA ALA A 383 -6.26 -15.82 0.57
C ALA A 383 -7.30 -16.94 0.77
N TYR A 384 -8.57 -16.61 0.55
CA TYR A 384 -9.71 -17.46 0.92
C TYR A 384 -10.21 -18.38 -0.20
N LEU A 385 -9.67 -18.27 -1.43
CA LEU A 385 -10.37 -18.78 -2.59
C LEU A 385 -10.49 -20.31 -2.65
N ASN A 386 -9.60 -21.06 -1.98
CA ASN A 386 -9.58 -22.53 -2.07
C ASN A 386 -9.42 -23.27 -0.73
N GLY A 387 -9.55 -22.59 0.41
CA GLY A 387 -9.58 -23.23 1.75
C GLY A 387 -8.35 -24.04 2.15
N LEU A 388 -7.23 -23.99 1.40
CA LEU A 388 -6.05 -24.85 1.60
C LEU A 388 -4.71 -24.12 1.46
N THR A 389 -4.69 -22.80 1.29
CA THR A 389 -3.44 -22.06 1.18
C THR A 389 -2.87 -21.84 2.59
N TYR A 390 -1.56 -22.05 2.75
CA TYR A 390 -0.81 -21.73 3.96
C TYR A 390 0.26 -20.72 3.60
N SER A 391 0.08 -19.46 3.97
CA SER A 391 1.15 -18.46 3.93
C SER A 391 2.27 -18.89 4.83
N ARG A 392 3.50 -18.70 4.36
CA ARG A 392 4.69 -18.93 5.16
C ARG A 392 5.46 -17.60 5.29
N GLN A 393 5.71 -17.09 6.49
CA GLN A 393 6.61 -15.91 6.62
C GLN A 393 6.18 -14.63 5.84
N VAL A 394 4.96 -14.13 6.01
CA VAL A 394 4.58 -12.82 5.42
C VAL A 394 5.07 -11.68 6.31
N THR A 395 5.70 -10.67 5.70
CA THR A 395 6.18 -9.47 6.40
C THR A 395 5.47 -8.22 5.90
N VAL A 396 4.76 -7.52 6.78
CA VAL A 396 4.10 -6.24 6.51
C VAL A 396 4.81 -5.15 7.31
N ARG A 397 5.56 -4.26 6.62
CA ARG A 397 6.42 -3.28 7.31
C ARG A 397 6.42 -1.88 6.73
N ASN A 398 6.60 -0.87 7.57
CA ASN A 398 6.77 0.53 7.15
C ASN A 398 5.66 1.05 6.20
N ASN A 399 4.47 0.47 6.22
CA ASN A 399 3.35 0.94 5.39
C ASN A 399 2.62 2.09 6.10
N THR A 400 2.00 2.97 5.31
CA THR A 400 1.08 4.01 5.81
C THR A 400 -0.34 3.63 5.40
N ILE A 401 -1.25 3.46 6.37
CA ILE A 401 -2.61 2.99 6.14
C ILE A 401 -3.59 3.97 6.78
N THR A 402 -4.48 4.54 5.98
CA THR A 402 -5.57 5.38 6.46
C THR A 402 -6.89 4.61 6.33
N VAL A 403 -7.48 4.26 7.47
CA VAL A 403 -8.74 3.52 7.55
C VAL A 403 -9.90 4.52 7.32
N PRO A 404 -10.69 4.37 6.24
CA PRO A 404 -11.77 5.29 5.93
C PRO A 404 -12.88 5.22 6.97
N ASN A 405 -13.48 6.37 7.28
CA ASN A 405 -14.62 6.50 8.19
C ASN A 405 -15.95 6.72 7.45
N ASP A 406 -15.84 6.91 6.14
CA ASP A 406 -16.91 7.16 5.19
C ASP A 406 -17.60 5.86 4.77
N TYR A 407 -18.91 5.98 4.59
CA TYR A 407 -19.75 4.85 4.22
C TYR A 407 -19.50 4.46 2.77
N PHE A 408 -19.22 3.19 2.56
CA PHE A 408 -19.32 2.62 1.23
C PHE A 408 -20.80 2.35 0.96
N ASN A 409 -21.48 3.24 0.22
CA ASN A 409 -22.91 3.19 -0.09
C ASN A 409 -23.35 1.99 -0.98
N ALA A 410 -22.52 0.96 -1.13
CA ALA A 410 -22.88 -0.24 -1.86
C ALA A 410 -23.32 -1.33 -0.86
N ASN A 411 -24.42 -2.02 -1.17
CA ASN A 411 -24.94 -3.21 -0.48
C ASN A 411 -23.96 -4.42 -0.45
N GLN A 412 -22.65 -4.20 -0.68
CA GLN A 412 -21.61 -5.20 -0.88
C GLN A 412 -20.85 -5.58 0.38
N ILE A 413 -20.77 -4.68 1.37
CA ILE A 413 -20.08 -4.92 2.64
C ILE A 413 -21.15 -4.87 3.71
N ASN A 414 -21.34 -5.95 4.46
CA ASN A 414 -22.38 -5.98 5.48
C ASN A 414 -22.17 -4.80 6.44
N ASP A 415 -23.26 -4.19 6.89
CA ASP A 415 -23.19 -3.05 7.82
C ASP A 415 -22.49 -3.44 9.13
N SER A 416 -22.45 -4.75 9.45
CA SER A 416 -21.74 -5.34 10.57
C SER A 416 -20.24 -5.58 10.36
N ASP A 417 -19.72 -5.45 9.13
CA ASP A 417 -18.32 -5.77 8.85
C ASP A 417 -17.40 -4.64 9.33
N VAL A 418 -16.29 -5.03 9.96
CA VAL A 418 -15.25 -4.11 10.45
C VAL A 418 -14.35 -3.68 9.30
N VAL A 419 -14.08 -2.38 9.19
CA VAL A 419 -13.10 -1.85 8.24
C VAL A 419 -11.74 -1.81 8.91
N ALA A 420 -10.73 -2.44 8.32
CA ALA A 420 -9.44 -2.66 8.97
C ALA A 420 -8.25 -2.07 8.21
N GLY A 421 -7.22 -1.64 8.93
CA GLY A 421 -5.94 -1.35 8.30
C GLY A 421 -5.27 -2.62 7.78
N ILE A 422 -5.06 -3.59 8.68
CA ILE A 422 -4.45 -4.89 8.40
C ILE A 422 -5.36 -6.00 8.95
N VAL A 423 -5.61 -7.04 8.15
CA VAL A 423 -6.33 -8.25 8.55
C VAL A 423 -5.41 -9.44 8.40
N LEU A 424 -5.30 -10.27 9.44
CA LEU A 424 -4.58 -11.54 9.42
C LEU A 424 -5.62 -12.64 9.60
N ASN A 425 -5.90 -13.41 8.55
CA ASN A 425 -7.03 -14.33 8.50
C ASN A 425 -6.66 -15.75 8.06
N GLU A 426 -5.44 -16.18 8.36
CA GLU A 426 -4.93 -17.47 7.91
C GLU A 426 -4.25 -18.22 9.03
N TYR A 427 -4.57 -19.50 9.16
CA TYR A 427 -3.81 -20.40 10.00
C TYR A 427 -2.43 -20.62 9.37
N SER A 428 -1.41 -19.92 9.86
CA SER A 428 -0.04 -20.11 9.43
C SER A 428 0.75 -20.86 10.51
N PRO A 429 1.37 -22.01 10.20
CA PRO A 429 2.32 -22.65 11.10
C PRO A 429 3.66 -21.91 11.20
N THR A 430 3.77 -20.72 10.60
CA THR A 430 5.01 -19.94 10.52
C THR A 430 4.78 -18.48 10.87
N PRO A 431 5.84 -17.73 11.22
CA PRO A 431 5.66 -16.39 11.76
C PRO A 431 5.16 -15.38 10.73
N ILE A 432 4.05 -14.71 11.03
CA ILE A 432 3.64 -13.48 10.32
C ILE A 432 4.17 -12.29 11.11
N THR A 433 4.84 -11.34 10.44
CA THR A 433 5.43 -10.17 11.11
C THR A 433 4.81 -8.87 10.59
N VAL A 434 4.22 -8.10 11.50
CA VAL A 434 3.66 -6.77 11.25
C VAL A 434 4.47 -5.75 12.05
N PHE A 435 5.32 -4.96 11.38
CA PHE A 435 6.20 -4.06 12.12
C PHE A 435 6.39 -2.65 11.53
N ARG A 436 6.45 -1.64 12.40
CA ARG A 436 6.69 -0.23 12.03
C ARG A 436 5.70 0.35 10.99
N ASN A 437 4.48 -0.17 10.95
CA ASN A 437 3.42 0.43 10.15
C ASN A 437 2.83 1.65 10.88
N THR A 438 2.36 2.63 10.13
CA THR A 438 1.56 3.77 10.63
C THR A 438 0.13 3.56 10.16
N ILE A 439 -0.80 3.38 11.09
CA ILE A 439 -2.21 3.08 10.81
C ILE A 439 -3.06 4.11 11.52
N SER A 440 -3.94 4.81 10.81
CA SER A 440 -4.79 5.83 11.42
C SER A 440 -6.19 5.85 10.84
N GLY A 441 -7.20 6.14 11.65
CA GLY A 441 -8.53 6.46 11.14
C GLY A 441 -8.54 7.81 10.43
N ALA A 442 -9.40 7.94 9.42
CA ALA A 442 -9.60 9.18 8.67
C ALA A 442 -10.35 10.28 9.48
N GLY A 443 -11.01 9.91 10.58
CA GLY A 443 -11.82 10.80 11.42
C GLY A 443 -11.13 11.21 12.73
N SER A 444 -11.64 12.27 13.37
CA SER A 444 -11.19 12.73 14.68
C SER A 444 -11.85 12.02 15.86
N SER A 445 -12.90 11.22 15.63
CA SER A 445 -13.60 10.46 16.68
C SER A 445 -14.07 9.10 16.16
N PRO A 446 -13.63 7.98 16.77
CA PRO A 446 -14.03 6.63 16.37
C PRO A 446 -15.51 6.31 16.65
N THR A 447 -16.08 6.87 17.72
CA THR A 447 -17.45 6.57 18.18
C THR A 447 -18.58 7.24 17.39
N ALA A 448 -18.27 8.03 16.37
CA ALA A 448 -19.26 8.83 15.63
C ALA A 448 -19.65 8.24 14.26
N THR A 449 -19.06 7.10 13.87
CA THR A 449 -19.11 6.58 12.50
C THR A 449 -19.89 5.27 12.40
N GLY A 450 -20.67 5.10 11.33
CA GLY A 450 -21.61 3.99 11.16
C GLY A 450 -20.99 2.60 10.98
N LYS A 451 -19.67 2.47 10.83
CA LYS A 451 -18.94 1.19 10.81
C LYS A 451 -17.77 1.20 11.78
N GLN A 452 -17.53 0.05 12.40
CA GLN A 452 -16.41 -0.17 13.31
C GLN A 452 -15.08 -0.17 12.54
N GLN A 453 -14.10 0.55 13.05
CA GLN A 453 -12.77 0.69 12.47
C GLN A 453 -11.70 0.00 13.32
N ALA A 454 -10.83 -0.80 12.70
CA ALA A 454 -9.74 -1.47 13.37
C ALA A 454 -8.37 -1.18 12.73
N GLY A 455 -7.32 -1.10 13.54
CA GLY A 455 -5.96 -0.93 13.02
C GLY A 455 -5.41 -2.23 12.48
N VAL A 456 -5.31 -3.23 13.35
CA VAL A 456 -4.93 -4.61 12.99
C VAL A 456 -5.95 -5.58 13.57
N ILE A 457 -6.51 -6.46 12.74
CA ILE A 457 -7.33 -7.59 13.18
C ILE A 457 -6.56 -8.88 12.95
N SER A 458 -6.50 -9.75 13.96
CA SER A 458 -5.89 -11.08 13.87
C SER A 458 -6.90 -12.16 14.22
N TYR A 459 -7.21 -13.03 13.27
CA TYR A 459 -8.16 -14.15 13.39
C TYR A 459 -7.43 -15.50 13.46
N ASN A 460 -7.48 -16.21 14.59
CA ASN A 460 -7.01 -17.60 14.71
C ASN A 460 -5.57 -17.87 14.18
N VAL A 461 -4.69 -16.86 14.21
CA VAL A 461 -3.34 -16.98 13.66
C VAL A 461 -2.34 -17.26 14.78
N ASP A 462 -1.61 -18.37 14.66
CA ASP A 462 -0.48 -18.67 15.54
C ASP A 462 0.80 -17.97 15.06
N GLN A 463 1.72 -17.71 16.00
CA GLN A 463 3.04 -17.12 15.72
C GLN A 463 3.05 -15.71 15.08
N VAL A 464 2.03 -14.89 15.31
CA VAL A 464 2.04 -13.49 14.85
C VAL A 464 2.94 -12.62 15.71
N THR A 465 3.75 -11.75 15.10
CA THR A 465 4.46 -10.68 15.80
C THR A 465 3.99 -9.31 15.30
N ILE A 466 3.30 -8.56 16.15
CA ILE A 466 2.85 -7.18 15.92
C ILE A 466 3.74 -6.25 16.74
N GLN A 467 4.73 -5.61 16.10
CA GLN A 467 5.76 -4.87 16.83
C GLN A 467 6.07 -3.47 16.28
N GLY A 468 6.18 -2.47 17.16
CA GLY A 468 6.71 -1.16 16.78
C GLY A 468 5.80 -0.35 15.86
N ASN A 469 4.51 -0.68 15.79
CA ASN A 469 3.53 0.03 14.95
C ASN A 469 3.00 1.27 15.67
N ALA A 470 2.66 2.30 14.92
CA ALA A 470 1.93 3.47 15.39
C ALA A 470 0.48 3.36 14.90
N VAL A 471 -0.48 3.23 15.81
CA VAL A 471 -1.89 2.98 15.49
C VAL A 471 -2.78 3.97 16.25
N GLY A 472 -3.66 4.70 15.56
CA GLY A 472 -4.48 5.67 16.28
C GLY A 472 -5.75 6.17 15.60
N ASN A 473 -6.62 6.81 16.40
CA ASN A 473 -7.90 7.38 15.96
C ASN A 473 -8.86 6.34 15.36
N LEU A 474 -8.99 5.16 15.98
CA LEU A 474 -9.82 4.04 15.52
C LEU A 474 -10.70 3.52 16.67
N ASP A 475 -11.76 2.77 16.37
CA ASP A 475 -12.50 2.08 17.44
C ASP A 475 -11.56 1.11 18.14
N HIS A 476 -10.90 0.27 17.34
CA HIS A 476 -10.01 -0.79 17.81
C HIS A 476 -8.59 -0.49 17.30
N GLY A 477 -7.63 -0.29 18.20
CA GLY A 477 -6.22 -0.21 17.80
C GLY A 477 -5.76 -1.56 17.25
N LEU A 478 -5.72 -2.56 18.11
CA LEU A 478 -5.41 -3.94 17.79
C LEU A 478 -6.55 -4.84 18.26
N GLU A 479 -7.11 -5.64 17.37
CA GLU A 479 -8.17 -6.59 17.68
C GLU A 479 -7.68 -8.03 17.48
N LEU A 480 -7.68 -8.82 18.54
CA LEU A 480 -7.28 -10.22 18.50
C LEU A 480 -8.53 -11.07 18.72
N GLN A 481 -8.98 -11.74 17.66
CA GLN A 481 -10.17 -12.57 17.68
C GLN A 481 -9.83 -14.05 17.54
N ASN A 482 -10.40 -14.88 18.41
CA ASN A 482 -10.55 -16.30 18.14
C ASN A 482 -11.97 -16.59 17.66
N VAL A 483 -12.14 -16.75 16.35
CA VAL A 483 -13.44 -17.07 15.72
C VAL A 483 -13.50 -18.58 15.47
N GLY A 484 -13.87 -19.36 16.48
CA GLY A 484 -14.21 -20.77 16.27
C GLY A 484 -15.41 -20.86 15.32
N GLY A 485 -15.23 -21.31 14.09
CA GLY A 485 -16.38 -21.42 13.18
C GLY A 485 -16.14 -21.86 11.74
N TYR A 486 -15.18 -21.30 11.00
CA TYR A 486 -15.31 -21.39 9.52
C TYR A 486 -14.08 -21.80 8.69
N ALA A 487 -12.84 -21.65 9.14
CA ALA A 487 -11.68 -21.83 8.24
C ALA A 487 -10.92 -23.17 8.39
N CYS A 488 -11.08 -23.89 9.50
CA CYS A 488 -10.40 -25.16 9.70
C CYS A 488 -11.35 -26.21 10.28
N MET A 489 -12.17 -26.83 9.42
CA MET A 489 -12.88 -28.06 9.80
C MET A 489 -11.92 -29.16 10.30
N ALA A 490 -10.61 -29.05 10.01
CA ALA A 490 -9.56 -29.96 10.43
C ALA A 490 -8.74 -29.51 11.66
N CYS A 491 -8.93 -28.30 12.21
CA CYS A 491 -8.24 -27.86 13.43
C CYS A 491 -9.27 -27.54 14.52
N PRO A 492 -9.81 -28.55 15.22
CA PRO A 492 -10.64 -28.29 16.38
C PRO A 492 -9.78 -27.58 17.44
N SER A 493 -10.22 -26.41 17.90
CA SER A 493 -9.80 -25.79 19.18
C SER A 493 -8.33 -25.36 19.35
N SER A 494 -7.59 -24.98 18.29
CA SER A 494 -6.24 -24.41 18.51
C SER A 494 -6.35 -22.99 19.11
N PRO A 495 -5.92 -22.76 20.37
CA PRO A 495 -5.89 -21.43 20.97
C PRO A 495 -4.92 -20.51 20.21
N ILE A 496 -5.13 -19.18 20.25
CA ILE A 496 -4.15 -18.22 19.72
C ILE A 496 -2.92 -18.29 20.63
N ILE A 497 -1.91 -19.05 20.23
CA ILE A 497 -0.67 -19.22 20.98
C ILE A 497 0.49 -18.55 20.23
N GLY A 498 1.30 -17.80 20.98
CA GLY A 498 2.53 -17.22 20.45
C GLY A 498 2.33 -15.94 19.65
N THR A 499 1.14 -15.31 19.71
CA THR A 499 0.97 -13.94 19.25
C THR A 499 1.70 -12.98 20.21
N VAL A 500 2.62 -12.17 19.67
CA VAL A 500 3.39 -11.16 20.40
C VAL A 500 2.95 -9.77 19.94
N VAL A 501 2.47 -8.95 20.89
CA VAL A 501 2.10 -7.55 20.70
C VAL A 501 3.06 -6.69 21.53
N ALA A 502 4.05 -6.09 20.88
CA ALA A 502 5.11 -5.37 21.60
C ALA A 502 5.55 -4.05 21.00
N ASP A 503 6.01 -3.12 21.84
CA ASP A 503 6.61 -1.84 21.42
C ASP A 503 5.68 -0.98 20.51
N ASN A 504 4.36 -1.22 20.52
CA ASN A 504 3.43 -0.44 19.69
C ASN A 504 3.03 0.86 20.41
N THR A 505 2.73 1.89 19.64
CA THR A 505 2.16 3.15 20.14
C THR A 505 0.71 3.23 19.67
N LEU A 506 -0.23 3.12 20.59
CA LEU A 506 -1.68 3.07 20.37
C LEU A 506 -2.29 4.37 20.90
N THR A 507 -2.66 5.31 20.03
CA THR A 507 -3.09 6.67 20.44
C THR A 507 -4.50 7.01 19.98
N GLY A 508 -5.36 7.46 20.89
CA GLY A 508 -6.70 7.92 20.53
C GLY A 508 -7.60 6.81 19.98
N ASN A 509 -7.44 5.57 20.45
CA ASN A 509 -8.33 4.46 20.08
C ASN A 509 -9.38 4.24 21.19
N SER A 510 -10.62 3.86 20.85
CA SER A 510 -11.63 3.55 21.88
C SER A 510 -11.18 2.37 22.75
N TYR A 511 -10.62 1.36 22.09
CA TYR A 511 -9.93 0.24 22.71
C TYR A 511 -8.53 0.15 22.11
N GLY A 512 -7.48 0.23 22.94
CA GLY A 512 -6.11 0.06 22.47
C GLY A 512 -5.88 -1.37 21.96
N VAL A 513 -6.14 -2.36 22.81
CA VAL A 513 -6.15 -3.78 22.47
C VAL A 513 -7.50 -4.38 22.84
N TYR A 514 -8.21 -4.91 21.85
CA TYR A 514 -9.51 -5.57 21.99
C TYR A 514 -9.35 -7.09 21.84
N LEU A 515 -9.69 -7.84 22.88
CA LEU A 515 -9.54 -9.29 22.94
C LEU A 515 -10.93 -9.94 22.89
N LYS A 516 -11.16 -10.77 21.88
CA LYS A 516 -12.45 -11.45 21.65
C LYS A 516 -12.24 -12.95 21.51
N GLY A 517 -12.73 -13.71 22.48
CA GLY A 517 -12.74 -15.17 22.45
C GLY A 517 -14.09 -15.73 22.01
N ASN A 518 -14.07 -16.96 21.50
CA ASN A 518 -15.29 -17.74 21.31
C ASN A 518 -15.61 -18.51 22.61
N PRO A 519 -16.84 -18.41 23.15
CA PRO A 519 -17.29 -19.10 24.37
C PRO A 519 -17.06 -20.62 24.35
N GLN A 520 -17.10 -21.25 23.17
CA GLN A 520 -17.15 -22.71 23.05
C GLN A 520 -15.76 -23.36 22.96
N TYR A 521 -14.70 -22.67 22.51
CA TYR A 521 -13.49 -23.37 22.03
C TYR A 521 -12.13 -22.71 22.26
N ALA A 522 -12.01 -21.53 22.88
CA ALA A 522 -10.79 -20.74 22.70
C ALA A 522 -10.21 -20.04 23.94
N TYR A 523 -8.94 -20.35 24.22
CA TYR A 523 -8.04 -19.49 25.00
C TYR A 523 -7.35 -18.51 24.06
N VAL A 524 -7.34 -17.23 24.42
CA VAL A 524 -6.51 -16.20 23.76
C VAL A 524 -5.33 -15.94 24.68
N ILE A 525 -4.11 -16.35 24.29
CA ILE A 525 -2.90 -16.24 25.14
C ILE A 525 -1.82 -15.36 24.46
N PRO A 526 -2.11 -14.09 24.16
CA PRO A 526 -1.14 -13.19 23.57
C PRO A 526 -0.14 -12.69 24.62
N GLN A 527 1.10 -12.45 24.19
CA GLN A 527 2.05 -11.66 24.96
C GLN A 527 1.87 -10.19 24.61
N ILE A 528 1.30 -9.39 25.52
CA ILE A 528 1.06 -7.96 25.31
C ILE A 528 1.98 -7.16 26.24
N ALA A 529 3.09 -6.64 25.73
CA ALA A 529 4.11 -6.00 26.56
C ALA A 529 4.75 -4.77 25.90
N CYS A 530 5.22 -3.81 26.70
CA CYS A 530 5.96 -2.63 26.21
C CYS A 530 5.20 -1.73 25.22
N ASN A 531 3.87 -1.79 25.19
CA ASN A 531 3.07 -0.89 24.36
C ASN A 531 2.79 0.43 25.09
N THR A 532 2.70 1.53 24.37
CA THR A 532 2.16 2.81 24.87
C THR A 532 0.71 2.92 24.46
N LEU A 533 -0.21 2.91 25.41
CA LEU A 533 -1.64 3.05 25.18
C LEU A 533 -2.07 4.42 25.72
N ASN A 534 -2.38 5.34 24.81
CA ASN A 534 -2.71 6.71 25.14
C ASN A 534 -4.09 7.08 24.59
N ASN A 535 -5.10 7.07 25.45
CA ASN A 535 -6.47 7.41 25.07
C ASN A 535 -6.88 8.83 25.55
N SER A 536 -5.90 9.67 25.90
CA SER A 536 -6.13 11.00 26.49
C SER A 536 -6.91 11.97 25.61
N SER A 537 -6.98 11.74 24.30
CA SER A 537 -7.64 12.60 23.34
C SER A 537 -9.12 12.31 23.15
N LEU A 538 -9.67 11.25 23.77
CA LEU A 538 -11.06 10.82 23.58
C LEU A 538 -11.94 11.18 24.78
N SER A 539 -13.15 11.67 24.51
CA SER A 539 -14.22 11.83 25.50
C SER A 539 -15.05 10.56 25.60
N GLY A 540 -15.25 10.01 26.79
CA GLY A 540 -16.10 8.82 27.02
C GLY A 540 -15.36 7.63 27.62
N ILE A 541 -16.00 6.46 27.63
CA ILE A 541 -15.44 5.21 28.15
C ILE A 541 -14.46 4.64 27.12
N ASN A 542 -13.16 4.76 27.41
CA ASN A 542 -12.09 4.23 26.56
C ASN A 542 -11.14 3.38 27.40
N TYR A 543 -10.73 2.24 26.88
CA TYR A 543 -9.90 1.26 27.60
C TYR A 543 -8.58 1.03 26.88
N GLY A 544 -7.52 0.83 27.65
CA GLY A 544 -6.24 0.41 27.08
C GLY A 544 -6.33 -1.01 26.56
N ILE A 545 -6.72 -1.96 27.43
CA ILE A 545 -6.99 -3.36 27.08
C ILE A 545 -8.44 -3.68 27.45
N PHE A 546 -9.18 -4.26 26.52
CA PHE A 546 -10.56 -4.67 26.72
C PHE A 546 -10.72 -6.16 26.43
N LEU A 547 -11.34 -6.88 27.34
CA LEU A 547 -11.70 -8.28 27.18
C LEU A 547 -13.21 -8.37 26.98
N ALA A 548 -13.62 -8.77 25.78
CA ALA A 548 -15.02 -8.87 25.42
C ALA A 548 -15.73 -10.00 26.19
N SER A 549 -17.06 -9.88 26.29
CA SER A 549 -17.90 -10.90 26.92
C SER A 549 -17.59 -12.30 26.41
N GLN A 550 -17.61 -13.29 27.31
CA GLN A 550 -17.36 -14.70 26.98
C GLN A 550 -15.92 -15.03 26.52
N THR A 551 -15.00 -14.07 26.54
CA THR A 551 -13.58 -14.33 26.33
C THR A 551 -12.98 -14.95 27.59
N TYR A 552 -12.37 -16.13 27.46
CA TYR A 552 -11.53 -16.69 28.52
C TYR A 552 -10.08 -16.31 28.27
N LEU A 553 -9.48 -15.63 29.23
CA LEU A 553 -8.09 -15.21 29.18
C LEU A 553 -7.36 -15.72 30.43
N PRO A 554 -6.25 -16.46 30.28
CA PRO A 554 -5.38 -16.71 31.41
C PRO A 554 -4.77 -15.39 31.91
N ASP A 555 -4.01 -15.46 32.99
CA ASP A 555 -3.26 -14.31 33.49
C ASP A 555 -2.45 -13.65 32.36
N LEU A 556 -2.64 -12.34 32.22
CA LEU A 556 -1.85 -11.51 31.35
C LEU A 556 -0.51 -11.30 32.02
N GLY A 557 0.46 -12.12 31.62
CA GLY A 557 1.81 -12.17 32.17
C GLY A 557 1.91 -13.10 33.38
N SER A 558 3.03 -13.05 34.09
CA SER A 558 3.24 -13.77 35.34
C SER A 558 4.28 -13.04 36.18
N ASN A 559 4.50 -13.51 37.42
CA ASN A 559 5.55 -12.96 38.28
C ASN A 559 6.94 -12.94 37.59
N GLY A 560 7.22 -13.91 36.72
CA GLY A 560 8.44 -14.01 35.91
C GLY A 560 8.35 -13.43 34.50
N TYR A 561 7.17 -13.08 33.98
CA TYR A 561 6.97 -12.54 32.63
C TYR A 561 5.94 -11.40 32.66
N ARG A 562 6.38 -10.19 33.01
CA ARG A 562 5.48 -9.06 33.29
C ARG A 562 5.19 -8.23 32.05
N ASN A 563 3.98 -7.66 32.03
CA ASN A 563 3.49 -6.83 30.96
C ASN A 563 3.77 -5.35 31.26
N ALA A 564 4.83 -4.84 30.63
CA ALA A 564 5.32 -3.48 30.86
C ALA A 564 4.63 -2.44 29.95
N ASN A 565 3.30 -2.49 29.85
CA ASN A 565 2.55 -1.51 29.05
C ASN A 565 2.44 -0.17 29.79
N LEU A 566 2.64 0.93 29.07
CA LEU A 566 2.45 2.29 29.55
C LEU A 566 1.04 2.78 29.20
N PHE A 567 0.22 3.05 30.21
CA PHE A 567 -1.12 3.64 30.02
C PHE A 567 -1.05 5.15 30.30
N VAL A 568 -1.25 5.97 29.28
CA VAL A 568 -1.17 7.44 29.40
C VAL A 568 -2.56 8.01 29.61
N ASN A 569 -2.74 8.73 30.72
CA ASN A 569 -3.94 9.49 31.10
C ASN A 569 -5.20 8.65 31.40
N ALA A 570 -5.05 7.56 32.16
CA ALA A 570 -6.15 6.81 32.77
C ALA A 570 -6.78 7.53 33.99
N LEU A 571 -6.71 8.86 34.05
CA LEU A 571 -7.27 9.67 35.14
C LEU A 571 -8.78 9.85 34.90
N GLY A 572 -9.52 8.74 34.98
CA GLY A 572 -10.98 8.69 34.88
C GLY A 572 -11.55 7.40 34.26
N THR A 573 -10.78 6.69 33.43
CA THR A 573 -11.20 5.43 32.79
C THR A 573 -10.16 4.34 33.01
N SER A 574 -10.63 3.11 33.26
CA SER A 574 -9.75 2.01 33.66
C SER A 574 -8.84 1.54 32.52
N PRO A 575 -7.57 1.21 32.82
CA PRO A 575 -6.61 0.77 31.82
C PRO A 575 -6.91 -0.63 31.26
N VAL A 576 -7.53 -1.50 32.06
CA VAL A 576 -7.96 -2.85 31.68
C VAL A 576 -9.41 -3.08 32.12
N TRP A 577 -10.26 -3.55 31.22
CA TRP A 577 -11.66 -3.88 31.49
C TRP A 577 -11.97 -5.32 31.08
N ASN A 578 -12.66 -6.06 31.95
CA ASN A 578 -12.99 -7.46 31.74
C ASN A 578 -14.50 -7.71 31.75
N GLU A 579 -15.07 -8.02 30.59
CA GLU A 579 -16.44 -8.56 30.45
C GLU A 579 -16.45 -10.10 30.32
N GLY A 580 -15.28 -10.71 30.24
CA GLY A 580 -15.10 -12.15 30.08
C GLY A 580 -15.69 -12.97 31.24
N GLY A 581 -15.96 -14.24 30.96
CA GLY A 581 -16.62 -15.17 31.90
C GLY A 581 -15.77 -15.63 33.09
N GLY A 582 -14.50 -15.19 33.20
CA GLY A 582 -13.54 -15.67 34.20
C GLY A 582 -12.63 -14.56 34.74
N SER A 583 -12.01 -14.84 35.88
CA SER A 583 -11.03 -13.93 36.49
C SER A 583 -9.69 -13.97 35.74
N THR A 584 -9.17 -12.80 35.37
CA THR A 584 -7.80 -12.65 34.85
C THR A 584 -6.97 -11.78 35.80
N THR A 585 -5.68 -12.12 35.95
CA THR A 585 -4.70 -11.27 36.63
C THR A 585 -3.86 -10.54 35.60
N TYR A 586 -3.76 -9.21 35.72
CA TYR A 586 -2.81 -8.43 34.92
C TYR A 586 -1.53 -8.19 35.73
N TRP A 587 -0.41 -8.74 35.25
CA TRP A 587 0.90 -8.60 35.86
C TRP A 587 1.63 -7.37 35.29
N GLY A 588 1.41 -6.20 35.89
CA GLY A 588 2.02 -4.93 35.48
C GLY A 588 3.38 -4.63 36.15
N TYR A 589 4.01 -3.52 35.74
CA TYR A 589 5.23 -2.98 36.36
C TYR A 589 4.93 -1.62 37.01
N ASN A 590 4.92 -1.52 38.35
CA ASN A 590 4.63 -0.26 39.07
C ASN A 590 5.68 0.11 40.12
N GLY A 591 6.95 -0.25 39.90
CA GLY A 591 8.03 0.00 40.88
C GLY A 591 8.07 -1.01 42.03
N GLU A 592 6.96 -1.70 42.31
CA GLU A 592 6.88 -2.90 43.15
C GLU A 592 6.18 -4.04 42.39
N ASN A 593 6.18 -5.26 42.93
CA ASN A 593 5.57 -6.41 42.28
C ASN A 593 4.06 -6.44 42.56
N THR A 594 3.23 -5.76 41.77
CA THR A 594 1.77 -5.85 41.95
C THR A 594 1.11 -6.75 40.92
N SER A 595 0.57 -7.89 41.37
CA SER A 595 -0.51 -8.59 40.69
C SER A 595 -1.83 -7.96 41.11
N ASN A 596 -2.57 -7.38 40.18
CA ASN A 596 -3.96 -7.02 40.44
C ASN A 596 -4.82 -8.20 40.02
N SER A 597 -5.24 -8.99 41.01
CA SER A 597 -6.18 -10.09 40.85
C SER A 597 -7.60 -9.60 41.12
N GLY A 598 -8.58 -10.18 40.42
CA GLY A 598 -9.99 -10.08 40.84
C GLY A 598 -10.93 -9.39 39.88
N ALA A 599 -10.83 -9.67 38.59
CA ALA A 599 -11.81 -9.18 37.64
C ALA A 599 -12.83 -10.25 37.22
N GLY A 600 -13.95 -10.41 37.92
CA GLY A 600 -15.11 -11.16 37.40
C GLY A 600 -15.77 -10.47 36.20
N PRO A 601 -16.79 -11.04 35.54
CA PRO A 601 -17.48 -10.36 34.45
C PRO A 601 -17.99 -8.96 34.86
N GLY A 602 -17.67 -7.94 34.07
CA GLY A 602 -18.12 -6.55 34.30
C GLY A 602 -17.29 -5.77 35.34
N SER A 603 -16.04 -6.16 35.55
CA SER A 603 -15.19 -5.57 36.58
C SER A 603 -14.03 -4.74 36.03
N LEU A 604 -13.63 -3.77 36.85
CA LEU A 604 -12.58 -2.79 36.58
C LEU A 604 -11.29 -3.23 37.27
N LEU A 605 -10.19 -3.28 36.53
CA LEU A 605 -8.86 -3.37 37.12
C LEU A 605 -8.29 -1.96 37.25
N SER A 606 -8.46 -1.36 38.43
CA SER A 606 -7.79 -0.09 38.76
C SER A 606 -6.29 -0.36 38.95
N LEU A 607 -5.47 0.00 37.95
CA LEU A 607 -4.03 -0.04 38.11
C LEU A 607 -3.57 1.29 38.72
N ASN A 608 -3.07 1.26 39.96
CA ASN A 608 -2.33 2.38 40.56
C ASN A 608 -0.95 2.48 39.87
N LEU A 609 -0.94 2.89 38.60
CA LEU A 609 0.25 3.01 37.77
C LEU A 609 0.66 4.48 37.65
N ILE A 610 1.43 4.97 38.62
CA ILE A 610 2.26 6.16 38.43
C ILE A 610 3.70 5.68 38.30
N ALA A 611 4.04 5.04 37.18
CA ALA A 611 5.43 4.76 36.84
C ALA A 611 5.91 5.83 35.83
N PRO A 612 7.09 6.45 36.03
CA PRO A 612 7.61 7.44 35.10
C PRO A 612 7.87 6.79 33.71
N PRO A 613 7.54 7.48 32.59
CA PRO A 613 7.51 6.91 31.23
C PRO A 613 8.82 6.26 30.75
N ASN A 614 9.94 6.59 31.39
CA ASN A 614 11.29 6.20 31.00
C ASN A 614 11.82 4.91 31.65
N GLN A 615 11.10 4.30 32.61
CA GLN A 615 11.55 3.06 33.27
C GLN A 615 10.77 1.81 32.86
N VAL A 616 9.52 1.95 32.37
CA VAL A 616 8.59 0.83 32.22
C VAL A 616 9.06 -0.16 31.13
N CYS A 617 9.48 0.30 29.94
CA CYS A 617 9.92 -0.60 28.86
C CYS A 617 11.43 -0.93 28.89
N ASN A 618 12.21 -0.26 29.73
CA ASN A 618 13.67 -0.46 29.81
C ASN A 618 14.04 -1.67 30.70
N ASN A 619 13.18 -2.05 31.64
CA ASN A 619 13.27 -3.30 32.39
C ASN A 619 12.51 -4.42 31.65
N ARG A 620 13.05 -4.84 30.49
CA ARG A 620 12.60 -6.06 29.78
C ARG A 620 13.09 -7.29 30.54
N ASP A 621 12.63 -7.52 31.76
CA ASP A 621 13.35 -8.46 32.63
C ASP A 621 13.26 -9.92 32.22
N TYR A 622 12.31 -10.33 31.36
CA TYR A 622 12.32 -11.66 30.77
C TYR A 622 11.53 -11.71 29.46
N THR A 623 12.15 -12.20 28.39
CA THR A 623 11.44 -12.70 27.21
C THR A 623 12.23 -13.89 26.67
N ALA A 624 11.57 -15.06 26.57
CA ALA A 624 12.12 -16.33 26.11
C ALA A 624 13.30 -16.90 26.94
N GLY A 625 13.07 -17.24 28.21
CA GLY A 625 13.99 -18.12 28.97
C GLY A 625 15.26 -17.48 29.54
N LEU A 626 15.49 -16.17 29.38
CA LEU A 626 16.66 -15.49 29.95
C LEU A 626 16.29 -14.51 31.06
N ASN A 627 16.45 -14.97 32.30
CA ASN A 627 17.19 -14.28 33.38
C ASN A 627 17.64 -12.80 33.21
N ARG A 628 16.92 -11.71 33.55
CA ARG A 628 17.58 -10.37 33.58
C ARG A 628 17.54 -9.61 34.89
N ASN A 629 16.88 -10.11 35.92
CA ASN A 629 17.16 -9.62 37.27
C ASN A 629 18.53 -10.15 37.72
N GLY A 630 19.51 -9.24 37.76
CA GLY A 630 20.89 -9.57 38.09
C GLY A 630 21.74 -9.94 36.89
N VAL A 631 21.63 -9.23 35.75
CA VAL A 631 22.63 -9.33 34.65
C VAL A 631 24.02 -9.02 35.22
N THR A 632 24.69 -10.08 35.64
CA THR A 632 26.06 -10.01 36.12
C THR A 632 26.98 -9.84 34.92
N ALA A 633 28.18 -9.31 35.16
CA ALA A 633 29.22 -9.32 34.13
C ALA A 633 29.44 -10.74 33.58
N GLN A 634 29.24 -11.79 34.40
CA GLN A 634 29.39 -13.17 33.99
C GLN A 634 28.33 -13.61 32.97
N MET A 635 27.06 -13.22 33.15
CA MET A 635 26.00 -13.55 32.19
C MET A 635 26.23 -12.89 30.82
N VAL A 636 26.75 -11.66 30.82
CA VAL A 636 27.12 -10.97 29.58
C VAL A 636 28.28 -11.70 28.89
N VAL A 637 29.26 -12.17 29.65
CA VAL A 637 30.34 -13.01 29.13
C VAL A 637 29.79 -14.31 28.53
N ASP A 638 28.82 -14.95 29.18
CA ASP A 638 28.20 -16.18 28.66
C ASP A 638 27.42 -15.92 27.37
N TRP A 639 26.67 -14.81 27.29
CA TRP A 639 25.99 -14.39 26.06
C TRP A 639 26.98 -14.07 24.94
N GLN A 640 28.07 -13.36 25.26
CA GLN A 640 29.15 -13.08 24.34
C GLN A 640 29.77 -14.38 23.80
N GLN A 641 29.96 -15.39 24.64
CA GLN A 641 30.44 -16.71 24.21
C GLN A 641 29.44 -17.44 23.32
N GLN A 642 28.14 -17.37 23.60
CA GLN A 642 27.10 -17.97 22.76
C GLN A 642 27.01 -17.30 21.39
N ILE A 643 27.05 -15.96 21.35
CA ILE A 643 27.12 -15.19 20.11
C ILE A 643 28.38 -15.56 19.34
N LEU A 644 29.55 -15.58 19.99
CA LEU A 644 30.82 -15.94 19.38
C LEU A 644 30.77 -17.34 18.75
N ARG A 645 30.17 -18.32 19.44
CA ARG A 645 30.10 -19.73 19.01
C ARG A 645 28.89 -20.07 18.14
N ARG A 646 28.04 -19.10 17.79
CA ARG A 646 26.79 -19.29 17.05
C ARG A 646 25.85 -20.34 17.69
N GLN A 647 25.81 -20.41 19.02
CA GLN A 647 24.95 -21.35 19.74
C GLN A 647 23.49 -20.87 19.77
N GLY A 648 22.54 -21.78 19.50
CA GLY A 648 21.10 -21.51 19.50
C GLY A 648 20.50 -21.10 18.13
N PRO A 649 19.16 -21.10 18.00
CA PRO A 649 18.46 -20.67 16.80
C PRO A 649 18.78 -19.21 16.43
N ALA A 650 18.67 -18.85 15.13
CA ALA A 650 18.99 -17.50 14.66
C ALA A 650 18.21 -16.38 15.39
N ARG A 651 16.96 -16.63 15.78
CA ARG A 651 16.13 -15.71 16.58
C ARG A 651 16.72 -15.44 17.96
N GLU A 652 17.16 -16.49 18.66
CA GLU A 652 17.76 -16.38 20.00
C GLU A 652 19.11 -15.65 19.94
N ARG A 653 19.94 -15.96 18.94
CA ARG A 653 21.22 -15.28 18.74
C ARG A 653 21.07 -13.79 18.47
N TRP A 654 20.10 -13.42 17.62
CA TRP A 654 19.79 -12.01 17.39
C TRP A 654 19.31 -11.31 18.67
N GLN A 655 18.52 -12.00 19.51
CA GLN A 655 18.09 -11.47 20.80
C GLN A 655 19.27 -11.27 21.76
N LEU A 656 20.19 -12.23 21.85
CA LEU A 656 21.42 -12.10 22.65
C LEU A 656 22.26 -10.89 22.21
N GLU A 657 22.39 -10.67 20.89
CA GLU A 657 23.07 -9.49 20.34
C GLU A 657 22.42 -8.19 20.83
N GLN A 658 21.09 -8.09 20.82
CA GLN A 658 20.38 -6.92 21.34
C GLN A 658 20.60 -6.69 22.84
N GLU A 659 20.73 -7.76 23.63
CA GLU A 659 20.99 -7.64 25.08
C GLU A 659 22.41 -7.23 25.42
N VAL A 660 23.39 -7.78 24.70
CA VAL A 660 24.79 -7.33 24.78
C VAL A 660 24.87 -5.84 24.43
N LEU A 661 24.23 -5.41 23.34
CA LEU A 661 24.15 -3.98 22.98
C LEU A 661 23.57 -3.14 24.11
N ARG A 662 22.41 -3.54 24.66
CA ARG A 662 21.72 -2.79 25.71
C ARG A 662 22.57 -2.69 26.98
N TYR A 663 23.20 -3.78 27.43
CA TYR A 663 24.05 -3.80 28.62
C TYR A 663 25.18 -2.78 28.52
N TYR A 664 25.93 -2.80 27.42
CA TYR A 664 27.07 -1.90 27.24
C TYR A 664 26.63 -0.46 26.97
N HIS A 665 25.52 -0.25 26.26
CA HIS A 665 24.97 1.09 26.03
C HIS A 665 24.54 1.77 27.33
N ASN A 666 23.72 1.09 28.14
CA ASN A 666 23.20 1.63 29.40
C ASN A 666 24.31 1.84 30.43
N GLY A 667 25.34 1.00 30.42
CA GLY A 667 26.50 1.14 31.30
C GLY A 667 27.52 2.18 30.87
N GLY A 668 27.38 2.82 29.70
CA GLY A 668 28.41 3.72 29.15
C GLY A 668 29.74 3.00 28.87
N ARG A 669 29.70 1.70 28.55
CA ARG A 669 30.85 0.80 28.39
C ARG A 669 31.10 0.42 26.94
N GLN A 670 30.99 1.39 26.02
CA GLN A 670 31.10 1.14 24.57
C GLN A 670 32.48 0.62 24.16
N ALA A 671 33.55 1.02 24.85
CA ALA A 671 34.89 0.46 24.64
C ALA A 671 34.97 -1.06 24.89
N ALA A 672 34.25 -1.55 25.91
CA ALA A 672 34.19 -2.98 26.22
C ALA A 672 33.34 -3.76 25.20
N LEU A 673 32.24 -3.16 24.72
CA LEU A 673 31.50 -3.71 23.58
C LEU A 673 32.38 -3.78 22.33
N GLU A 674 33.14 -2.74 22.02
CA GLU A 674 34.05 -2.73 20.89
C GLU A 674 35.13 -3.82 21.01
N THR A 675 35.66 -4.06 22.21
CA THR A 675 36.61 -5.16 22.46
C THR A 675 35.99 -6.50 22.11
N PHE A 676 34.74 -6.75 22.50
CA PHE A 676 34.02 -7.97 22.12
C PHE A 676 33.72 -8.04 20.62
N VAL A 677 33.25 -6.94 20.01
CA VAL A 677 32.99 -6.89 18.57
C VAL A 677 34.26 -7.25 17.78
N ARG A 678 35.43 -6.83 18.26
CA ARG A 678 36.71 -7.15 17.62
C ARG A 678 37.06 -8.63 17.67
N THR A 679 36.47 -9.45 18.55
CA THR A 679 36.68 -10.90 18.57
C THR A 679 35.79 -11.66 17.59
N LEU A 680 34.74 -11.05 17.06
CA LEU A 680 33.74 -11.72 16.22
C LEU A 680 34.12 -12.05 14.77
N PRO A 681 34.99 -11.31 14.04
CA PRO A 681 35.13 -11.47 12.59
C PRO A 681 35.40 -12.90 12.09
N LEU A 682 36.17 -13.68 12.86
CA LEU A 682 36.55 -15.05 12.48
C LEU A 682 35.55 -16.12 12.95
N PHE A 683 34.58 -15.78 13.79
CA PHE A 683 33.69 -16.74 14.44
C PHE A 683 32.20 -16.47 14.15
N ASN A 684 31.80 -15.20 14.07
CA ASN A 684 30.44 -14.77 13.77
C ASN A 684 30.43 -13.41 13.03
N ASP A 685 30.72 -13.47 11.73
CA ASP A 685 30.68 -12.35 10.76
C ASP A 685 29.37 -11.55 10.78
N SER A 686 28.23 -12.24 10.85
CA SER A 686 26.90 -11.64 10.85
C SER A 686 26.67 -10.75 12.07
N ALA A 687 27.06 -11.24 13.26
CA ALA A 687 27.01 -10.45 14.49
C ALA A 687 28.05 -9.32 14.47
N PHE A 688 29.26 -9.60 13.93
CA PHE A 688 30.31 -8.60 13.77
C PHE A 688 29.81 -7.36 13.04
N TYR A 689 29.19 -7.51 11.87
CA TYR A 689 28.71 -6.36 11.09
C TYR A 689 27.58 -5.61 11.78
N ARG A 690 26.57 -6.31 12.32
CA ARG A 690 25.43 -5.66 13.00
C ARG A 690 25.86 -4.82 14.20
N LEU A 691 26.70 -5.38 15.07
CA LEU A 691 27.20 -4.70 16.27
C LEU A 691 28.19 -3.58 15.91
N SER A 692 29.02 -3.77 14.88
CA SER A 692 29.93 -2.74 14.40
C SER A 692 29.18 -1.53 13.84
N PHE A 693 28.14 -1.74 13.02
CA PHE A 693 27.34 -0.63 12.48
C PHE A 693 26.60 0.15 13.57
N TYR A 694 26.13 -0.55 14.61
CA TYR A 694 25.59 0.12 15.80
C TYR A 694 26.64 1.02 16.48
N LEU A 695 27.85 0.52 16.73
CA LEU A 695 28.92 1.30 17.36
C LEU A 695 29.37 2.47 16.49
N LEU A 696 29.43 2.29 15.16
CA LEU A 696 29.76 3.36 14.22
C LEU A 696 28.74 4.51 14.26
N ASP A 697 27.44 4.20 14.34
CA ASP A 697 26.37 5.20 14.55
C ASP A 697 26.46 5.85 15.94
N HIS A 698 26.73 5.06 16.99
CA HIS A 698 26.90 5.59 18.34
C HIS A 698 28.05 6.60 18.43
N TYR A 699 29.26 6.23 17.99
CA TYR A 699 30.42 7.13 18.00
C TYR A 699 30.23 8.35 17.11
N GLN A 700 29.40 8.24 16.07
CA GLN A 700 29.00 9.39 15.27
C GLN A 700 28.17 10.38 16.07
N ARG A 701 27.11 9.90 16.76
CA ARG A 701 26.21 10.76 17.55
C ARG A 701 26.90 11.40 18.75
N THR A 702 27.88 10.72 19.34
CA THR A 702 28.63 11.21 20.51
C THR A 702 29.90 12.00 20.14
N GLY A 703 30.16 12.22 18.84
CA GLY A 703 31.32 13.01 18.39
C GLY A 703 32.68 12.32 18.59
N GLN A 704 32.72 11.01 18.82
CA GLN A 704 33.95 10.25 19.06
C GLN A 704 34.63 9.85 17.74
N ALA A 705 35.16 10.84 17.02
CA ALA A 705 35.72 10.67 15.67
C ALA A 705 36.86 9.63 15.58
N ALA A 706 37.75 9.58 16.58
CA ALA A 706 38.89 8.65 16.61
C ALA A 706 38.45 7.19 16.78
N ALA A 707 37.56 6.89 17.73
CA ALA A 707 37.03 5.55 17.97
C ALA A 707 36.27 5.04 16.74
N ARG A 708 35.45 5.92 16.13
CA ARG A 708 34.74 5.61 14.89
C ARG A 708 35.68 5.29 13.74
N GLN A 709 36.73 6.08 13.54
CA GLN A 709 37.71 5.83 12.47
C GLN A 709 38.46 4.52 12.70
N SER A 710 38.83 4.21 13.94
CA SER A 710 39.46 2.94 14.30
C SER A 710 38.56 1.74 14.00
N LEU A 711 37.30 1.78 14.45
CA LEU A 711 36.33 0.70 14.19
C LEU A 711 36.03 0.56 12.70
N ARG A 712 35.92 1.67 11.96
CA ARG A 712 35.74 1.65 10.50
C ARG A 712 36.88 0.91 9.79
N THR A 713 38.13 1.26 10.11
CA THR A 713 39.31 0.59 9.54
C THR A 713 39.25 -0.91 9.84
N TYR A 714 38.77 -1.28 11.03
CA TYR A 714 38.60 -2.67 11.42
C TYR A 714 37.48 -3.40 10.65
N VAL A 715 36.33 -2.76 10.44
CA VAL A 715 35.25 -3.33 9.61
C VAL A 715 35.73 -3.53 8.17
N LEU A 716 36.47 -2.57 7.62
CA LEU A 716 37.03 -2.69 6.27
C LEU A 716 38.09 -3.80 6.19
N LEU A 717 38.89 -4.02 7.23
CA LEU A 717 39.90 -5.08 7.24
C LEU A 717 39.28 -6.48 7.03
N TYR A 718 38.09 -6.73 7.59
CA TYR A 718 37.42 -8.04 7.49
C TYR A 718 36.29 -8.08 6.45
N GLY A 719 35.74 -6.92 6.07
CA GLY A 719 34.60 -6.80 5.17
C GLY A 719 34.87 -6.10 3.85
N SER A 720 36.13 -5.82 3.50
CA SER A 720 36.46 -5.18 2.21
C SER A 720 36.06 -6.00 0.99
N ALA A 721 35.95 -7.32 1.14
CA ALA A 721 35.48 -8.22 0.08
C ALA A 721 33.94 -8.32 0.02
N ASP A 722 33.25 -7.91 1.08
CA ASP A 722 31.78 -7.89 1.13
C ASP A 722 31.27 -6.55 0.58
N ALA A 723 30.69 -6.62 -0.61
CA ALA A 723 30.20 -5.45 -1.32
C ALA A 723 29.15 -4.69 -0.49
N GLU A 724 28.28 -5.38 0.25
CA GLU A 724 27.21 -4.76 1.02
C GLU A 724 27.73 -4.00 2.24
N VAL A 725 28.78 -4.53 2.87
CA VAL A 725 29.48 -3.86 3.98
C VAL A 725 30.17 -2.58 3.49
N VAL A 726 30.90 -2.66 2.38
CA VAL A 726 31.58 -1.50 1.78
C VAL A 726 30.57 -0.42 1.39
N GLN A 727 29.44 -0.82 0.80
CA GLN A 727 28.38 0.11 0.41
C GLN A 727 27.67 0.76 1.60
N THR A 728 27.45 0.00 2.67
CA THR A 728 26.84 0.52 3.91
C THR A 728 27.72 1.58 4.56
N LEU A 729 29.03 1.34 4.62
CA LEU A 729 30.00 2.34 5.09
C LEU A 729 30.03 3.57 4.18
N ALA A 730 30.08 3.36 2.87
CA ALA A 730 30.11 4.43 1.87
C ALA A 730 28.87 5.35 1.98
N TYR A 731 27.67 4.77 2.08
CA TYR A 731 26.44 5.51 2.26
C TYR A 731 26.43 6.30 3.59
N ALA A 732 26.79 5.65 4.70
CA ALA A 732 26.82 6.29 6.01
C ALA A 732 27.79 7.50 6.06
N GLU A 733 28.95 7.39 5.40
CA GLU A 733 29.91 8.49 5.28
C GLU A 733 29.37 9.67 4.48
N ALA A 734 28.76 9.41 3.33
CA ALA A 734 28.18 10.47 2.51
C ALA A 734 27.08 11.21 3.27
N MET A 735 26.20 10.47 3.96
CA MET A 735 25.13 11.06 4.76
C MET A 735 25.67 11.88 5.94
N GLN A 736 26.77 11.46 6.56
CA GLN A 736 27.40 12.23 7.62
C GLN A 736 28.05 13.52 7.09
N ARG A 737 28.81 13.45 6.00
CA ARG A 737 29.42 14.65 5.41
C ARG A 737 28.35 15.62 4.94
N LEU A 738 27.25 15.11 4.39
CA LEU A 738 26.05 15.90 4.12
C LEU A 738 25.46 16.52 5.38
N ALA A 739 25.40 15.79 6.49
CA ALA A 739 24.92 16.33 7.77
C ALA A 739 25.71 17.56 8.24
N GLN A 740 27.01 17.58 7.99
CA GLN A 740 27.91 18.67 8.37
C GLN A 740 28.08 19.73 7.27
N ALA A 741 27.53 19.49 6.08
CA ALA A 741 27.71 20.37 4.93
C ALA A 741 26.89 21.65 5.06
N ARG A 742 27.47 22.77 4.60
CA ARG A 742 26.79 24.08 4.60
C ARG A 742 25.79 24.26 3.46
N ARG A 743 25.94 23.56 2.33
CA ARG A 743 25.17 23.82 1.09
C ARG A 743 24.53 22.59 0.40
N GLY A 744 24.86 21.37 0.81
CA GLY A 744 24.40 20.15 0.13
C GLY A 744 25.50 19.11 -0.10
N LEU A 745 25.24 18.15 -1.00
CA LEU A 745 26.20 17.09 -1.33
C LEU A 745 27.45 17.64 -2.02
N SER A 746 28.63 17.20 -1.58
CA SER A 746 29.87 17.46 -2.29
C SER A 746 29.98 16.62 -3.58
N ALA A 747 30.90 16.98 -4.48
CA ALA A 747 31.18 16.15 -5.66
C ALA A 747 31.67 14.75 -5.27
N ALA A 748 32.48 14.65 -4.21
CA ALA A 748 32.98 13.38 -3.69
C ALA A 748 31.86 12.52 -3.09
N ASP A 749 30.93 13.13 -2.34
CA ASP A 749 29.78 12.41 -1.78
C ASP A 749 28.79 12.00 -2.87
N SER A 750 28.63 12.83 -3.90
CA SER A 750 27.81 12.49 -5.06
C SER A 750 28.40 11.29 -5.81
N LEU A 751 29.72 11.23 -5.97
CA LEU A 751 30.39 10.07 -6.58
C LEU A 751 30.24 8.81 -5.71
N LEU A 752 30.44 8.93 -4.41
CA LEU A 752 30.33 7.82 -3.46
C LEU A 752 28.90 7.26 -3.42
N LEU A 753 27.89 8.12 -3.32
CA LEU A 753 26.49 7.72 -3.41
C LEU A 753 26.15 7.13 -4.77
N THR A 754 26.81 7.57 -5.86
CA THR A 754 26.57 6.99 -7.19
C THR A 754 27.08 5.55 -7.25
N GLN A 755 28.25 5.28 -6.66
CA GLN A 755 28.78 3.92 -6.54
C GLN A 755 27.85 3.03 -5.73
N VAL A 756 27.31 3.52 -4.62
CA VAL A 756 26.29 2.79 -3.83
C VAL A 756 24.99 2.61 -4.62
N ALA A 757 24.53 3.62 -5.34
CA ALA A 757 23.31 3.54 -6.13
C ALA A 757 23.41 2.55 -7.31
N GLN A 758 24.62 2.34 -7.83
CA GLN A 758 24.90 1.42 -8.94
C GLN A 758 25.17 -0.02 -8.49
N SER A 759 25.29 -0.26 -7.19
CA SER A 759 25.79 -1.53 -6.69
C SER A 759 24.76 -2.66 -6.63
N GLY A 760 23.46 -2.33 -6.73
CA GLY A 760 22.36 -3.28 -6.53
C GLY A 760 22.19 -3.79 -5.09
N GLY A 761 22.95 -3.25 -4.12
CA GLY A 761 22.84 -3.64 -2.71
C GLY A 761 21.66 -2.99 -2.00
N SER A 762 21.43 -3.37 -0.73
CA SER A 762 20.25 -2.96 0.05
C SER A 762 20.07 -1.44 0.24
N LEU A 763 21.13 -0.65 0.03
CA LEU A 763 21.12 0.82 0.13
C LEU A 763 21.18 1.54 -1.23
N ALA A 764 21.17 0.80 -2.35
CA ALA A 764 21.23 1.39 -3.68
C ALA A 764 20.07 2.37 -3.94
N ASP A 765 18.85 1.99 -3.55
CA ASP A 765 17.66 2.84 -3.69
C ASP A 765 17.74 4.10 -2.84
N ALA A 766 18.19 3.97 -1.57
CA ALA A 766 18.33 5.10 -0.66
C ALA A 766 19.41 6.08 -1.14
N ALA A 767 20.52 5.55 -1.68
CA ALA A 767 21.58 6.34 -2.30
C ALA A 767 21.09 7.05 -3.56
N CYS A 768 20.34 6.34 -4.41
CA CYS A 768 19.76 6.92 -5.61
C CYS A 768 18.73 8.02 -5.30
N MET A 769 17.84 7.78 -4.33
CA MET A 769 16.87 8.77 -3.87
C MET A 769 17.58 10.02 -3.37
N THR A 770 18.60 9.86 -2.52
CA THR A 770 19.40 10.98 -2.01
C THR A 770 20.03 11.76 -3.17
N LEU A 771 20.63 11.08 -4.15
CA LEU A 771 21.20 11.73 -5.33
C LEU A 771 20.16 12.50 -6.14
N ARG A 772 18.98 11.91 -6.41
CA ARG A 772 17.91 12.55 -7.19
C ARG A 772 17.36 13.79 -6.50
N LEU A 773 17.33 13.82 -5.17
CA LEU A 773 16.89 14.99 -4.42
C LEU A 773 17.83 16.19 -4.61
N PHE A 774 19.14 15.98 -4.70
CA PHE A 774 20.13 17.05 -4.91
C PHE A 774 20.49 17.28 -6.39
N HIS A 775 20.28 16.27 -7.24
CA HIS A 775 20.56 16.27 -8.68
C HIS A 775 19.34 15.73 -9.44
N PRO A 776 18.26 16.54 -9.62
CA PRO A 776 16.97 16.09 -10.16
C PRO A 776 17.03 15.47 -11.57
N GLY A 777 18.12 15.69 -12.32
CA GLY A 777 18.34 15.10 -13.65
C GLY A 777 19.17 13.81 -13.65
N LEU A 778 19.58 13.29 -12.48
CA LEU A 778 20.50 12.16 -12.38
C LEU A 778 19.75 10.82 -12.44
N ARG A 779 20.23 9.92 -13.31
CA ARG A 779 19.74 8.54 -13.44
C ARG A 779 20.66 7.58 -12.67
N CYS A 780 20.08 6.73 -11.84
CA CYS A 780 20.77 5.59 -11.27
C CYS A 780 20.20 4.36 -11.97
N GLY A 781 21.00 3.71 -12.82
CA GLY A 781 20.58 2.60 -13.67
C GLY A 781 21.01 2.84 -15.12
N GLY A 782 22.06 2.14 -15.56
CA GLY A 782 22.69 2.29 -16.87
C GLY A 782 24.11 2.85 -16.73
N GLY A 783 25.12 2.00 -16.96
CA GLY A 783 26.53 2.33 -16.74
C GLY A 783 27.03 3.45 -17.65
N THR A 784 26.92 4.70 -17.23
CA THR A 784 27.89 5.81 -17.46
C THR A 784 27.39 7.10 -16.81
N LEU A 785 28.31 7.84 -16.17
CA LEU A 785 28.08 9.15 -15.58
C LEU A 785 27.80 10.22 -16.66
N PRO A 786 26.92 11.21 -16.43
CA PRO A 786 26.92 12.44 -17.21
C PRO A 786 28.26 13.18 -17.06
N PRO A 787 28.77 13.84 -18.12
CA PRO A 787 30.02 14.62 -18.08
C PRO A 787 30.05 15.71 -16.99
N SER A 788 28.88 16.20 -16.57
CA SER A 788 28.72 17.33 -15.63
C SER A 788 29.16 17.03 -14.19
N LEU A 789 29.37 15.77 -13.81
CA LEU A 789 29.88 15.39 -12.49
C LEU A 789 31.41 15.20 -12.46
N ARG A 790 32.09 15.24 -13.61
CA ARG A 790 33.53 14.91 -13.73
C ARG A 790 34.48 16.10 -13.63
N ALA A 791 34.02 17.35 -13.70
CA ALA A 791 34.93 18.49 -13.58
C ALA A 791 34.23 19.73 -13.01
N GLY A 792 34.94 20.39 -12.08
CA GLY A 792 34.62 21.74 -11.65
C GLY A 792 34.74 22.76 -12.78
N SER A 793 34.06 23.89 -12.56
CA SER A 793 34.06 25.11 -13.37
C SER A 793 33.42 25.04 -14.77
N VAL A 794 32.12 25.38 -14.83
CA VAL A 794 31.59 26.23 -15.88
C VAL A 794 30.69 27.27 -15.21
N ALA A 795 31.13 28.53 -15.20
CA ALA A 795 30.30 29.64 -14.79
C ALA A 795 29.09 29.71 -15.73
N THR A 796 27.88 29.51 -15.19
CA THR A 796 26.60 29.68 -15.90
C THR A 796 25.74 30.70 -15.13
N PRO A 797 24.88 31.43 -15.85
CA PRO A 797 24.26 32.68 -15.37
C PRO A 797 23.36 32.44 -14.15
N ALA A 798 23.02 33.53 -13.45
CA ALA A 798 22.28 33.57 -12.19
C ALA A 798 20.97 32.76 -12.23
N ARG A 799 21.05 31.45 -11.95
CA ARG A 799 19.89 30.58 -11.71
C ARG A 799 19.11 31.06 -10.48
N PRO A 800 17.80 30.77 -10.38
CA PRO A 800 17.07 30.89 -9.13
C PRO A 800 17.80 30.10 -8.04
N ARG A 801 18.00 30.70 -6.86
CA ARG A 801 18.74 30.06 -5.76
C ARG A 801 17.94 30.11 -4.47
N ILE A 802 17.98 29.00 -3.74
CA ILE A 802 17.77 29.03 -2.29
C ILE A 802 19.08 29.53 -1.66
N SER A 803 18.98 30.51 -0.78
CA SER A 803 20.09 30.95 0.05
C SER A 803 19.57 31.22 1.48
N GLY A 804 20.44 31.13 2.48
CA GLY A 804 20.11 31.61 3.83
C GLY A 804 19.07 30.79 4.61
N LEU A 805 19.03 29.46 4.47
CA LEU A 805 18.32 28.58 5.42
C LEU A 805 18.82 28.85 6.84
N TYR A 806 18.04 29.59 7.63
CA TYR A 806 18.46 29.99 8.97
C TYR A 806 17.26 30.08 9.95
N PRO A 807 17.37 29.50 11.16
CA PRO A 807 18.47 28.67 11.66
C PRO A 807 18.55 27.30 10.95
N ASN A 808 19.76 26.77 10.78
CA ASN A 808 19.99 25.45 10.18
C ASN A 808 21.25 24.82 10.82
N PRO A 809 21.12 23.97 11.85
CA PRO A 809 19.92 23.21 12.20
C PRO A 809 18.73 24.04 12.69
N ALA A 810 17.52 23.69 12.24
CA ALA A 810 16.26 24.31 12.63
C ALA A 810 15.66 23.56 13.82
N ALA A 811 15.03 24.28 14.74
CA ALA A 811 14.23 23.69 15.82
C ALA A 811 12.74 23.68 15.43
N ASP A 812 12.17 24.88 15.27
CA ASP A 812 10.73 25.06 15.05
C ASP A 812 10.39 25.79 13.75
N GLN A 813 11.29 26.64 13.24
CA GLN A 813 11.08 27.37 11.99
C GLN A 813 12.41 27.58 11.27
N VAL A 814 12.33 27.69 9.94
CA VAL A 814 13.46 28.09 9.10
C VAL A 814 13.03 29.17 8.12
N ARG A 815 13.85 30.23 8.01
CA ARG A 815 13.69 31.25 6.97
C ARG A 815 14.43 30.80 5.72
N VAL A 816 13.78 30.94 4.57
CA VAL A 816 14.29 30.55 3.26
C VAL A 816 14.34 31.80 2.37
N ARG A 817 15.54 32.24 1.96
CA ARG A 817 15.67 33.33 0.98
C ARG A 817 15.71 32.74 -0.42
N CYS A 818 14.89 33.28 -1.31
CA CYS A 818 14.85 32.89 -2.70
C CYS A 818 15.12 34.11 -3.59
N THR A 819 16.02 33.97 -4.56
CA THR A 819 16.37 35.06 -5.49
C THR A 819 16.21 34.62 -6.94
N GLY A 820 15.83 35.54 -7.83
CA GLY A 820 15.73 35.27 -9.28
C GLY A 820 14.49 34.47 -9.69
N LEU A 821 13.37 34.66 -8.99
CA LEU A 821 12.12 33.92 -9.21
C LEU A 821 11.32 34.47 -10.39
N ALA A 822 10.64 33.59 -11.12
CA ALA A 822 9.62 33.92 -12.13
C ALA A 822 8.52 32.85 -12.09
N GLY A 823 7.28 33.17 -12.48
CA GLY A 823 6.18 32.18 -12.45
C GLY A 823 5.76 31.74 -11.04
N LEU A 824 5.14 30.56 -10.93
CA LEU A 824 4.68 30.00 -9.65
C LEU A 824 5.83 29.29 -8.94
N CYS A 825 6.19 29.78 -7.74
CA CYS A 825 7.32 29.27 -6.97
C CYS A 825 6.87 28.70 -5.62
N GLN A 826 7.45 27.57 -5.22
CA GLN A 826 7.22 26.94 -3.93
C GLN A 826 8.52 26.34 -3.38
N VAL A 827 8.68 26.38 -2.06
CA VAL A 827 9.72 25.64 -1.34
C VAL A 827 9.11 24.35 -0.80
N VAL A 828 9.76 23.22 -1.08
CA VAL A 828 9.31 21.88 -0.73
C VAL A 828 10.40 21.18 0.07
N VAL A 829 10.04 20.65 1.23
CA VAL A 829 10.93 19.86 2.09
C VAL A 829 10.65 18.39 1.85
N ARG A 830 11.70 17.65 1.49
CA ARG A 830 11.61 16.21 1.28
C ARG A 830 12.51 15.45 2.24
N ASP A 831 11.98 14.38 2.80
CA ASP A 831 12.76 13.43 3.59
C ASP A 831 13.80 12.73 2.71
N LEU A 832 15.07 12.72 3.14
CA LEU A 832 16.16 12.18 2.32
C LEU A 832 16.07 10.67 2.09
N ARG A 833 15.42 9.94 2.99
CA ARG A 833 15.34 8.47 2.94
C ARG A 833 14.14 8.01 2.12
N THR A 834 13.02 8.72 2.20
CA THR A 834 11.74 8.33 1.61
C THR A 834 11.35 9.16 0.40
N GLY A 835 11.95 10.34 0.20
CA GLY A 835 11.57 11.29 -0.86
C GLY A 835 10.23 12.00 -0.65
N LYS A 836 9.50 11.63 0.41
CA LYS A 836 8.17 12.17 0.74
C LYS A 836 8.26 13.66 1.06
N VAL A 837 7.28 14.43 0.57
CA VAL A 837 7.11 15.83 0.97
C VAL A 837 6.65 15.86 2.43
N VAL A 838 7.42 16.53 3.28
CA VAL A 838 7.14 16.68 4.71
C VAL A 838 6.81 18.12 5.11
N GLY A 839 6.98 19.06 4.19
CA GLY A 839 6.60 20.46 4.37
C GLY A 839 6.66 21.20 3.04
N GLN A 840 5.82 22.22 2.86
CA GLN A 840 5.84 23.07 1.67
C GLN A 840 5.32 24.47 1.98
N VAL A 841 5.82 25.47 1.27
CA VAL A 841 5.38 26.87 1.40
C VAL A 841 5.50 27.58 0.04
N GLY A 842 4.48 28.33 -0.35
CA GLY A 842 4.51 29.15 -1.57
C GLY A 842 5.43 30.37 -1.43
N VAL A 843 6.06 30.79 -2.52
CA VAL A 843 6.95 31.97 -2.55
C VAL A 843 6.48 32.94 -3.63
N GLN A 844 6.33 34.22 -3.29
CA GLN A 844 5.93 35.24 -4.27
C GLN A 844 7.10 35.58 -5.23
N SER A 845 6.77 35.83 -6.50
CA SER A 845 7.71 35.97 -7.62
C SER A 845 8.67 37.17 -7.53
N ALA A 846 8.47 38.10 -6.60
CA ALA A 846 9.33 39.25 -6.36
C ALA A 846 10.13 39.11 -5.04
N GLY A 847 11.18 38.28 -5.04
CA GLY A 847 12.22 38.28 -4.00
C GLY A 847 11.80 37.90 -2.57
N GLY A 848 10.76 37.08 -2.41
CA GLY A 848 10.18 36.77 -1.10
C GLY A 848 11.06 35.86 -0.23
N GLU A 849 11.35 36.31 0.99
CA GLU A 849 11.66 35.40 2.10
C GLU A 849 10.42 34.54 2.38
N ALA A 850 10.59 33.22 2.46
CA ALA A 850 9.54 32.30 2.88
C ALA A 850 9.87 31.74 4.27
N GLN A 851 8.87 31.72 5.14
CA GLN A 851 9.00 31.13 6.47
C GLN A 851 8.37 29.74 6.45
N LEU A 852 9.17 28.74 6.76
CA LEU A 852 8.76 27.35 6.80
C LEU A 852 8.67 26.91 8.25
N ASP A 853 7.47 26.48 8.66
CA ASP A 853 7.24 25.85 9.95
C ASP A 853 7.79 24.43 9.95
N THR A 854 8.76 24.16 10.81
CA THR A 854 9.36 22.84 11.00
C THR A 854 8.87 22.17 12.28
N SER A 855 8.01 22.81 13.09
CA SER A 855 7.50 22.32 14.38
C SER A 855 6.88 20.92 14.31
N ARG A 856 6.28 20.56 13.17
CA ARG A 856 5.64 19.25 12.95
C ARG A 856 6.50 18.25 12.17
N ILE A 857 7.68 18.66 11.72
CA ILE A 857 8.61 17.81 10.97
C ILE A 857 9.55 17.12 11.98
N PRO A 858 9.74 15.78 11.90
CA PRO A 858 10.66 15.06 12.79
C PRO A 858 12.11 15.58 12.73
N ALA A 859 12.90 15.30 13.77
CA ALA A 859 14.34 15.55 13.72
C ALA A 859 15.01 14.68 12.65
N GLY A 860 15.89 15.27 11.85
CA GLY A 860 16.47 14.56 10.72
C GLY A 860 17.16 15.46 9.69
N LEU A 861 17.55 14.84 8.57
CA LEU A 861 18.13 15.50 7.41
C LEU A 861 17.14 15.47 6.24
N TYR A 862 17.00 16.61 5.59
CA TYR A 862 16.01 16.87 4.56
C TYR A 862 16.63 17.61 3.37
N ALA A 863 16.05 17.41 2.19
CA ALA A 863 16.31 18.24 1.02
C ALA A 863 15.25 19.35 0.96
N CYS A 864 15.68 20.61 1.01
CA CYS A 864 14.82 21.77 0.80
C CYS A 864 14.96 22.22 -0.65
N GLN A 865 13.92 22.02 -1.45
CA GLN A 865 13.91 22.25 -2.90
C GLN A 865 13.06 23.48 -3.25
N LEU A 866 13.57 24.32 -4.13
CA LEU A 866 12.80 25.39 -4.76
C LEU A 866 12.26 24.86 -6.08
N VAL A 867 10.94 24.81 -6.18
CA VAL A 867 10.20 24.34 -7.35
C VAL A 867 9.56 25.54 -8.02
N GLN A 868 9.91 25.77 -9.28
CA GLN A 868 9.36 26.83 -10.12
C GLN A 868 8.66 26.18 -11.31
N ASP A 869 7.37 26.47 -11.49
CA ASP A 869 6.53 25.92 -12.56
C ASP A 869 6.64 24.38 -12.66
N GLY A 870 6.63 23.72 -11.49
CA GLY A 870 6.74 22.26 -11.37
C GLY A 870 8.16 21.67 -11.49
N ARG A 871 9.19 22.49 -11.74
CA ARG A 871 10.59 22.03 -11.88
C ARG A 871 11.47 22.45 -10.70
N VAL A 872 12.31 21.54 -10.19
CA VAL A 872 13.29 21.87 -9.15
C VAL A 872 14.40 22.73 -9.75
N VAL A 873 14.48 23.99 -9.33
CA VAL A 873 15.46 24.98 -9.81
C VAL A 873 16.57 25.27 -8.81
N GLY A 874 16.38 24.90 -7.53
CA GLY A 874 17.40 24.99 -6.49
C GLY A 874 17.17 23.97 -5.38
N VAL A 875 18.24 23.57 -4.69
CA VAL A 875 18.17 22.64 -3.57
C VAL A 875 19.24 22.97 -2.55
N GLU A 876 18.88 22.93 -1.27
CA GLU A 876 19.75 23.17 -0.13
C GLU A 876 19.47 22.12 0.97
N ARG A 877 20.49 21.82 1.77
CA ARG A 877 20.38 20.85 2.86
C ARG A 877 19.72 21.49 4.08
N LEU A 878 18.64 20.90 4.58
CA LEU A 878 17.99 21.29 5.83
C LEU A 878 18.21 20.21 6.90
N GLN A 879 18.64 20.60 8.09
CA GLN A 879 18.69 19.72 9.26
C GLN A 879 17.74 20.24 10.32
N ILE A 880 17.01 19.32 10.95
CA ILE A 880 16.15 19.61 12.09
C ILE A 880 16.77 18.93 13.31
N ALA A 881 17.17 19.72 14.30
CA ALA A 881 17.79 19.26 15.53
C ALA A 881 16.81 19.50 16.68
N ARG A 882 16.22 18.43 17.20
CA ARG A 882 15.45 18.46 18.45
C ARG A 882 16.05 17.47 19.42
#